data_AF-A0AAV2LE91-F1
#
_entry.id   AF-A0AAV2LE91-F1
#
_cell.length_a   1.000
_cell.length_b   1.000
_cell.length_c   1.000
_cell.angle_alpha   90.00
_cell.angle_beta   90.00
_cell.angle_gamma   90.00
#
_symmetry.space_group_name_H-M   'P 1'
#
loop_
_entity.id
_entity.type
_entity.pdbx_description
1 polymer ?
#
loop_
_entity_poly.entity_id
_entity_poly.type
_entity_poly.pdbx_seq_one_letter_code
_entity_poly.pdbx_strand_id
1 'polypeptide(L)'
;MATLQAANEELRCKLTEIQIELQHEKTKVSRLERDKAAELKAEHHRSAAALTALRSKLHDEKIKEVGGVREQLLRQHEMELMRVIKIKDQEILRLNTLVRTSLVSEWEESRRSWEVERSRLLQENQELRSSRRSSEEALMSAQTNAAERTQELRSAHYRHQEELQRGRRESEREIRRLMEEIRLKDRAVSVLDKALGLQAGHAHRLQLQTQAAEQQITALRDAQRAGPGQGLANQSLPDDRDLRRFQLKIAELSSIVRKLEDRNKLLSEERNELLKRLRDAESQFLPVLDKNKRLSKKNEELALSVRRLKNKLRYMTQEHLEKSSMRRPSSLNDLDRSCFRGYDDREMEFLRLQVMEQQSVIDDLSKALDTADYVKNVIERDMLLRHRRHDSFKRRRFRACRVVETFFGYDEEVSLDSDASTPSVRTPDLEPDSEVREEAELRYRQLNQEYQALQRAYALLSQTSGGRYDPETEIKSREQLLLELALFQTKVTDLESALSDKGQDVSWVEQKQLLFQKNQELLEKVSESECEEQRLRSELQDLRDQNELLEFRILELEERERRSPVLFQQLHFPEGLSALQIYCQAEGVTDVVMSDLMKKLDILGDNATLSNEEQVVVIQARTVLTLAEKWLESVEMTRSSLNQTRLDIQTEKEHFSKLKGYLDEELDYRKQSMDEAHKRILELEAMLYEALRLDEHSSLKQELQADRLTGEQRAELSRAMDQWKRSVMCELRERDAQILRERMELLQLAQQRNKDLEEVIEAQKRQIKELEEKFLFLFLFFSLAFILWS
;
A
#
# COMPACT_ATOMS: atom_id res chain seq x y z
N MET A 1 -37.75 -1.03 -195.75
CA MET A 1 -36.38 -1.09 -195.21
C MET A 1 -36.06 0.07 -194.26
N ALA A 2 -36.30 1.34 -194.63
CA ALA A 2 -36.00 2.49 -193.75
C ALA A 2 -36.78 2.54 -192.42
N THR A 3 -38.03 2.05 -192.37
CA THR A 3 -38.87 2.08 -191.16
C THR A 3 -38.45 1.10 -190.06
N LEU A 4 -37.80 -0.01 -190.42
CA LEU A 4 -37.31 -1.02 -189.46
C LEU A 4 -36.00 -0.57 -188.77
N GLN A 5 -35.16 0.21 -189.44
CA GLN A 5 -33.92 0.73 -188.85
C GLN A 5 -34.21 1.78 -187.77
N ALA A 6 -35.14 2.70 -188.02
CA ALA A 6 -35.55 3.71 -187.04
C ALA A 6 -36.14 3.08 -185.76
N ALA A 7 -37.00 2.07 -185.88
CA ALA A 7 -37.57 1.37 -184.73
C ALA A 7 -36.50 0.62 -183.90
N ASN A 8 -35.46 0.10 -184.55
CA ASN A 8 -34.38 -0.62 -183.88
C ASN A 8 -33.42 0.34 -183.16
N GLU A 9 -33.19 1.53 -183.72
CA GLU A 9 -32.45 2.61 -183.07
C GLU A 9 -33.22 3.18 -181.87
N GLU A 10 -34.54 3.32 -181.99
CA GLU A 10 -35.41 3.74 -180.88
C GLU A 10 -35.42 2.73 -179.73
N LEU A 11 -35.46 1.42 -180.03
CA LEU A 11 -35.36 0.36 -179.01
C LEU A 11 -33.99 0.33 -178.32
N ARG A 12 -32.91 0.60 -179.04
CA ARG A 12 -31.56 0.72 -178.44
C ARG A 12 -31.47 1.94 -177.53
N CYS A 13 -32.01 3.08 -177.94
CA CYS A 13 -32.07 4.27 -177.08
C CYS A 13 -32.88 4.00 -175.81
N LYS A 14 -34.06 3.37 -175.93
CA LYS A 14 -34.89 2.96 -174.79
C LYS A 14 -34.18 1.95 -173.87
N LEU A 15 -33.44 0.99 -174.43
CA LEU A 15 -32.65 0.05 -173.64
C LEU A 15 -31.54 0.78 -172.86
N THR A 16 -30.85 1.74 -173.49
CA THR A 16 -29.83 2.54 -172.81
C THR A 16 -30.42 3.44 -171.74
N GLU A 17 -31.58 4.05 -171.97
CA GLU A 17 -32.32 4.82 -170.96
C GLU A 17 -32.70 3.95 -169.77
N ILE A 18 -33.29 2.77 -170.00
CA ILE A 18 -33.63 1.81 -168.94
C ILE A 18 -32.38 1.34 -168.19
N GLN A 19 -31.25 1.13 -168.88
CA GLN A 19 -29.98 0.76 -168.23
C GLN A 19 -29.44 1.88 -167.34
N ILE A 20 -29.55 3.14 -167.78
CA ILE A 20 -29.17 4.32 -166.99
C ILE A 20 -30.10 4.47 -165.80
N GLU A 21 -31.42 4.33 -165.97
CA GLU A 21 -32.40 4.39 -164.90
C GLU A 21 -32.18 3.28 -163.87
N LEU A 22 -31.95 2.04 -164.31
CA LEU A 22 -31.63 0.93 -163.42
C LEU A 22 -30.35 1.18 -162.63
N GLN A 23 -29.32 1.74 -163.28
CA GLN A 23 -28.07 2.07 -162.60
C GLN A 23 -28.26 3.23 -161.61
N HIS A 24 -29.05 4.23 -161.97
CA HIS A 24 -29.44 5.32 -161.07
C HIS A 24 -30.19 4.78 -159.86
N GLU A 25 -31.20 3.93 -160.05
CA GLU A 25 -31.96 3.31 -158.97
C GLU A 25 -31.09 2.38 -158.10
N LYS A 26 -30.17 1.61 -158.68
CA LYS A 26 -29.17 0.86 -157.90
C LYS A 26 -28.32 1.76 -157.02
N THR A 27 -27.84 2.90 -157.55
CA THR A 27 -27.07 3.84 -156.72
C THR A 27 -27.92 4.51 -155.64
N LYS A 28 -29.19 4.77 -155.91
CA LYS A 28 -30.15 5.35 -154.97
C LYS A 28 -30.50 4.37 -153.85
N VAL A 29 -30.80 3.11 -154.16
CA VAL A 29 -31.02 2.04 -153.18
C VAL A 29 -29.76 1.86 -152.32
N SER A 30 -28.58 1.80 -152.93
CA SER A 30 -27.33 1.67 -152.18
C SER A 30 -27.06 2.87 -151.26
N ARG A 31 -27.46 4.09 -151.65
CA ARG A 31 -27.41 5.27 -150.76
C ARG A 31 -28.41 5.14 -149.62
N LEU A 32 -29.66 4.81 -149.90
CA LEU A 32 -30.70 4.62 -148.89
C LEU A 32 -30.37 3.50 -147.88
N GLU A 33 -29.73 2.41 -148.32
CA GLU A 33 -29.26 1.35 -147.43
C GLU A 33 -28.15 1.83 -146.49
N ARG A 34 -27.20 2.63 -147.00
CA ARG A 34 -26.15 3.24 -146.16
C ARG A 34 -26.75 4.25 -145.18
N ASP A 35 -27.68 5.08 -145.63
CA ASP A 35 -28.36 6.08 -144.82
C ASP A 35 -29.17 5.40 -143.70
N LYS A 36 -29.96 4.37 -144.04
CA LYS A 36 -30.73 3.58 -143.06
C LYS A 36 -29.82 2.83 -142.07
N ALA A 37 -28.69 2.30 -142.53
CA ALA A 37 -27.71 1.67 -141.65
C ALA A 37 -27.02 2.69 -140.72
N ALA A 38 -26.77 3.91 -141.20
CA ALA A 38 -26.25 5.01 -140.39
C ALA A 38 -27.28 5.49 -139.36
N GLU A 39 -28.56 5.59 -139.74
CA GLU A 39 -29.66 5.92 -138.84
C GLU A 39 -29.83 4.89 -137.72
N LEU A 40 -29.84 3.60 -138.03
CA LEU A 40 -29.91 2.52 -137.02
C LEU A 40 -28.73 2.56 -136.05
N LYS A 41 -27.51 2.81 -136.54
CA LYS A 41 -26.34 2.98 -135.69
C LYS A 41 -26.48 4.21 -134.78
N ALA A 42 -26.94 5.33 -135.32
CA ALA A 42 -27.18 6.55 -134.54
C ALA A 42 -28.27 6.34 -133.48
N GLU A 43 -29.33 5.59 -133.79
CA GLU A 43 -30.39 5.24 -132.86
C GLU A 43 -29.88 4.30 -131.74
N HIS A 44 -29.08 3.29 -132.08
CA HIS A 44 -28.43 2.43 -131.10
C HIS A 44 -27.50 3.22 -130.17
N HIS A 45 -26.69 4.14 -130.71
CA HIS A 45 -25.84 5.01 -129.89
C HIS A 45 -26.67 5.94 -128.98
N ARG A 46 -27.76 6.53 -129.47
CA ARG A 46 -28.68 7.32 -128.66
C ARG A 46 -29.31 6.50 -127.53
N SER A 47 -29.75 5.28 -127.83
CA SER A 47 -30.36 4.36 -126.86
C SER A 47 -29.35 3.91 -125.80
N ALA A 48 -28.12 3.58 -126.20
CA ALA A 48 -27.04 3.22 -125.29
C ALA A 48 -26.67 4.40 -124.37
N ALA A 49 -26.59 5.63 -124.90
CA ALA A 49 -26.33 6.83 -124.12
C ALA A 49 -27.47 7.16 -123.13
N ALA A 50 -28.72 6.94 -123.52
CA ALA A 50 -29.87 7.10 -122.64
C ALA A 50 -29.84 6.10 -121.47
N LEU A 51 -29.49 4.83 -121.74
CA LEU A 51 -29.36 3.79 -120.72
C LEU A 51 -28.21 4.07 -119.74
N THR A 52 -27.05 4.52 -120.21
CA THR A 52 -25.94 4.89 -119.32
C THR A 52 -26.27 6.10 -118.47
N ALA A 53 -26.93 7.12 -119.04
CA ALA A 53 -27.41 8.28 -118.30
C ALA A 53 -28.43 7.89 -117.22
N LEU A 54 -29.36 6.98 -117.52
CA LEU A 54 -30.37 6.52 -116.56
C LEU A 54 -29.73 5.70 -115.43
N ARG A 55 -28.75 4.83 -115.74
CA ARG A 55 -27.99 4.09 -114.71
C ARG A 55 -27.21 5.03 -113.77
N SER A 56 -26.59 6.09 -114.30
CA SER A 56 -25.90 7.09 -113.48
C SER A 56 -26.87 7.82 -112.56
N LYS A 57 -28.02 8.28 -113.09
CA LYS A 57 -29.05 8.96 -112.29
C LYS A 57 -29.58 8.08 -111.16
N LEU A 58 -29.89 6.82 -111.45
CA LEU A 58 -30.34 5.88 -110.43
C LEU A 58 -29.27 5.62 -109.36
N HIS A 59 -28.00 5.56 -109.76
CA HIS A 59 -26.90 5.41 -108.80
C HIS A 59 -26.76 6.64 -107.91
N ASP A 60 -26.85 7.85 -108.47
CA ASP A 60 -26.81 9.11 -107.74
C ASP A 60 -28.00 9.25 -106.77
N GLU A 61 -29.19 8.87 -107.20
CA GLU A 61 -30.40 8.82 -106.36
C GLU A 61 -30.22 7.82 -105.21
N LYS A 62 -29.73 6.61 -105.49
CA LYS A 62 -29.44 5.61 -104.46
C LYS A 62 -28.41 6.10 -103.44
N ILE A 63 -27.34 6.78 -103.89
CA ILE A 63 -26.34 7.36 -102.99
C ILE A 63 -26.97 8.45 -102.11
N LYS A 64 -27.81 9.32 -102.69
CA LYS A 64 -28.51 10.37 -101.95
C LYS A 64 -29.48 9.82 -100.90
N GLU A 65 -30.28 8.81 -101.26
CA GLU A 65 -31.22 8.16 -100.34
C GLU A 65 -30.48 7.46 -99.19
N VAL A 66 -29.44 6.67 -99.50
CA VAL A 66 -28.63 5.99 -98.48
C VAL A 66 -27.91 7.01 -97.59
N GLY A 67 -27.39 8.10 -98.17
CA GLY A 67 -26.81 9.22 -97.43
C GLY A 67 -27.82 9.85 -96.47
N GLY A 68 -29.03 10.14 -96.95
CA GLY A 68 -30.11 10.73 -96.16
C GLY A 68 -30.53 9.85 -94.98
N VAL A 69 -30.72 8.54 -95.20
CA VAL A 69 -31.06 7.59 -94.14
C VAL A 69 -29.93 7.47 -93.11
N ARG A 70 -28.67 7.41 -93.56
CA ARG A 70 -27.50 7.37 -92.67
C ARG A 70 -27.43 8.61 -91.78
N GLU A 71 -27.59 9.80 -92.35
CA GLU A 71 -27.59 11.04 -91.57
C GLU A 71 -28.77 11.12 -90.58
N GLN A 72 -29.95 10.65 -90.98
CA GLN A 72 -31.11 10.62 -90.09
C GLN A 72 -30.87 9.71 -88.89
N LEU A 73 -30.31 8.52 -89.10
CA LEU A 73 -29.94 7.59 -88.02
C LEU A 73 -28.86 8.17 -87.09
N LEU A 74 -27.86 8.86 -87.64
CA LEU A 74 -26.84 9.54 -86.84
C LEU A 74 -27.45 10.62 -85.95
N ARG A 75 -28.31 11.48 -86.50
CA ARG A 75 -29.02 12.51 -85.73
C ARG A 75 -29.90 11.90 -84.65
N GLN A 76 -30.58 10.77 -84.94
CA GLN A 76 -31.37 10.05 -83.94
C GLN A 76 -30.51 9.51 -82.80
N HIS A 77 -29.37 8.89 -83.12
CA HIS A 77 -28.44 8.39 -82.13
C HIS A 77 -27.87 9.51 -81.24
N GLU A 78 -27.47 10.63 -81.84
CA GLU A 78 -26.99 11.81 -81.09
C GLU A 78 -28.06 12.37 -80.15
N MET A 79 -29.32 12.46 -80.58
CA MET A 79 -30.43 12.89 -79.73
C MET A 79 -30.69 11.93 -78.56
N GLU A 80 -30.57 10.62 -78.77
CA GLU A 80 -30.74 9.62 -77.71
C GLU A 80 -29.61 9.69 -76.70
N LEU A 81 -28.37 9.84 -77.18
CA LEU A 81 -27.19 10.00 -76.32
C LEU A 81 -27.33 11.21 -75.39
N MET A 82 -27.77 12.35 -75.92
CA MET A 82 -28.02 13.56 -75.12
C MET A 82 -29.14 13.38 -74.09
N ARG A 83 -30.18 12.61 -74.42
CA ARG A 83 -31.25 12.28 -73.45
C ARG A 83 -30.72 11.42 -72.32
N VAL A 84 -29.93 10.39 -72.62
CA VAL A 84 -29.33 9.52 -71.61
C VAL A 84 -28.36 10.28 -70.70
N ILE A 85 -27.51 11.15 -71.27
CA ILE A 85 -26.61 12.01 -70.48
C ILE A 85 -27.41 12.86 -69.50
N LYS A 86 -28.46 13.54 -69.96
CA LYS A 86 -29.29 14.39 -69.12
C LYS A 86 -29.96 13.64 -67.96
N ILE A 87 -30.44 12.42 -68.21
CA ILE A 87 -31.03 11.57 -67.16
C ILE A 87 -29.97 11.18 -66.12
N LYS A 88 -28.78 10.78 -66.58
CA LYS A 88 -27.67 10.44 -65.67
C LYS A 88 -27.22 11.62 -64.83
N ASP A 89 -27.08 12.81 -65.41
CA ASP A 89 -26.69 14.02 -64.69
C ASP A 89 -27.72 14.41 -63.62
N GLN A 90 -29.01 14.28 -63.93
CA GLN A 90 -30.09 14.53 -62.97
C GLN A 90 -30.05 13.56 -61.79
N GLU A 91 -29.74 12.29 -62.04
CA GLU A 91 -29.65 11.29 -60.97
C GLU A 91 -28.38 11.47 -60.11
N ILE A 92 -27.25 11.80 -60.74
CA ILE A 92 -26.01 12.15 -60.03
C ILE A 92 -26.25 13.35 -59.09
N LEU A 93 -26.98 14.37 -59.54
CA LEU A 93 -27.34 15.52 -58.71
C LEU A 93 -28.20 15.11 -57.51
N ARG A 94 -29.24 14.29 -57.71
CA ARG A 94 -30.11 13.80 -56.63
C ARG A 94 -29.33 12.99 -55.59
N LEU A 95 -28.53 12.02 -56.03
CA LEU A 95 -27.72 11.19 -55.15
C LEU A 95 -26.72 12.04 -54.34
N ASN A 96 -26.04 12.99 -54.99
CA ASN A 96 -25.13 13.91 -54.29
C ASN A 96 -25.84 14.76 -53.24
N THR A 97 -27.05 15.25 -53.51
CA THR A 97 -27.80 16.03 -52.52
C THR A 97 -28.19 15.19 -51.31
N LEU A 98 -28.69 13.97 -51.53
CA LEU A 98 -29.15 13.09 -50.45
C LEU A 98 -27.99 12.65 -49.53
N VAL A 99 -26.86 12.27 -50.13
CA VAL A 99 -25.65 11.87 -49.39
C VAL A 99 -25.12 13.04 -48.55
N ARG A 100 -25.06 14.25 -49.13
CA ARG A 100 -24.59 15.43 -48.38
C ARG A 100 -25.51 15.79 -47.21
N THR A 101 -26.83 15.72 -47.39
CA THR A 101 -27.77 16.04 -46.30
C THR A 101 -27.74 15.01 -45.17
N SER A 102 -27.66 13.71 -45.48
CA SER A 102 -27.58 12.66 -44.45
C SER A 102 -26.29 12.78 -43.64
N LEU A 103 -25.15 12.91 -44.32
CA LEU A 103 -23.84 12.99 -43.67
C LEU A 103 -23.69 14.23 -42.79
N VAL A 104 -24.24 15.37 -43.22
CA VAL A 104 -24.19 16.61 -42.42
C VAL A 104 -25.07 16.50 -41.17
N SER A 105 -26.27 15.90 -41.29
CA SER A 105 -27.17 15.69 -40.14
C SER A 105 -26.55 14.76 -39.11
N GLU A 106 -26.02 13.62 -39.55
CA GLU A 106 -25.35 12.63 -38.68
C GLU A 106 -24.10 13.21 -38.01
N TRP A 107 -23.35 14.05 -38.73
CA TRP A 107 -22.19 14.75 -38.19
C TRP A 107 -22.59 15.80 -37.14
N GLU A 108 -23.64 16.58 -37.36
CA GLU A 108 -24.13 17.58 -36.40
C GLU A 108 -24.66 16.93 -35.11
N GLU A 109 -25.36 15.80 -35.23
CA GLU A 109 -25.85 15.05 -34.07
C GLU A 109 -24.70 14.43 -33.27
N SER A 110 -23.71 13.83 -33.95
CA SER A 110 -22.49 13.29 -33.33
C SER A 110 -21.65 14.39 -32.66
N ARG A 111 -21.64 15.59 -33.22
CA ARG A 111 -20.95 16.74 -32.62
C ARG A 111 -21.65 17.23 -31.35
N ARG A 112 -22.98 17.33 -31.36
CA ARG A 112 -23.75 17.77 -30.18
C ARG A 112 -23.63 16.77 -29.02
N SER A 113 -23.69 15.47 -29.30
CA SER A 113 -23.51 14.44 -28.28
C SER A 113 -22.09 14.50 -27.68
N TRP A 114 -21.07 14.69 -28.52
CA TRP A 114 -19.70 14.90 -28.07
C TRP A 114 -19.51 16.18 -27.24
N GLU A 115 -20.16 17.30 -27.60
CA GLU A 115 -20.09 18.56 -26.86
C GLU A 115 -20.72 18.45 -25.45
N VAL A 116 -21.80 17.66 -25.30
CA VAL A 116 -22.42 17.35 -24.01
C VAL A 116 -21.50 16.48 -23.15
N GLU A 117 -20.97 15.40 -23.71
CA GLU A 117 -20.07 14.49 -22.97
C GLU A 117 -18.78 15.20 -22.56
N ARG A 118 -18.22 16.05 -23.44
CA ARG A 118 -17.08 16.91 -23.11
C ARG A 118 -17.38 17.83 -21.93
N SER A 119 -18.57 18.43 -21.88
CA SER A 119 -18.96 19.34 -20.79
C SER A 119 -19.11 18.60 -19.46
N ARG A 120 -19.70 17.39 -19.49
CA ARG A 120 -19.81 16.50 -18.34
C ARG A 120 -18.43 16.06 -17.83
N LEU A 121 -17.55 15.60 -18.71
CA LEU A 121 -16.19 15.19 -18.35
C LEU A 121 -15.36 16.35 -17.78
N LEU A 122 -15.55 17.58 -18.27
CA LEU A 122 -14.91 18.77 -17.70
C LEU A 122 -15.40 19.06 -16.27
N GLN A 123 -16.69 18.89 -16.02
CA GLN A 123 -17.26 19.03 -14.67
C GLN A 123 -16.72 17.93 -13.73
N GLU A 124 -16.77 16.67 -14.15
CA GLU A 124 -16.21 15.55 -13.38
C GLU A 124 -14.72 15.76 -13.08
N ASN A 125 -13.95 16.29 -14.04
CA ASN A 125 -12.54 16.63 -13.83
C ASN A 125 -12.35 17.75 -12.80
N GLN A 126 -13.22 18.76 -12.78
CA GLN A 126 -13.18 19.83 -11.79
C GLN A 126 -13.52 19.31 -10.38
N GLU A 127 -14.51 18.43 -10.27
CA GLU A 127 -14.91 17.77 -9.02
C GLU A 127 -13.80 16.86 -8.48
N LEU A 128 -13.18 16.05 -9.35
CA LEU A 128 -12.02 15.23 -9.00
C LEU A 128 -10.84 16.08 -8.55
N ARG A 129 -10.58 17.22 -9.18
CA ARG A 129 -9.53 18.17 -8.75
C ARG A 129 -9.82 18.80 -7.39
N SER A 130 -11.09 19.08 -7.05
CA SER A 130 -11.45 19.55 -5.71
C SER A 130 -11.32 18.44 -4.66
N SER A 131 -11.77 17.23 -4.98
CA SER A 131 -11.64 16.07 -4.10
C SER A 131 -10.17 15.74 -3.83
N ARG A 132 -9.33 15.76 -4.87
CA ARG A 132 -7.88 15.56 -4.75
C ARG A 132 -7.25 16.59 -3.82
N ARG A 133 -7.55 17.88 -4.00
CA ARG A 133 -7.05 18.96 -3.13
C ARG A 133 -7.47 18.75 -1.67
N SER A 134 -8.73 18.40 -1.42
CA SER A 134 -9.22 18.11 -0.07
C SER A 134 -8.49 16.91 0.55
N SER A 135 -8.24 15.85 -0.23
CA SER A 135 -7.49 14.68 0.24
C SER A 135 -6.01 14.98 0.50
N GLU A 136 -5.38 15.83 -0.33
CA GLU A 136 -4.00 16.31 -0.14
C GLU A 136 -3.89 17.16 1.14
N GLU A 137 -4.85 18.06 1.39
CA GLU A 137 -4.92 18.87 2.62
C GLU A 137 -5.11 17.99 3.87
N ALA A 138 -5.98 16.98 3.81
CA ALA A 138 -6.18 16.03 4.89
C ALA A 138 -4.91 15.20 5.18
N LEU A 139 -4.21 14.77 4.13
CA LEU A 139 -2.93 14.05 4.27
C LEU A 139 -1.86 14.93 4.90
N MET A 140 -1.71 16.19 4.46
CA MET A 140 -0.76 17.13 5.05
C MET A 140 -1.06 17.39 6.52
N SER A 141 -2.34 17.57 6.88
CA SER A 141 -2.77 17.73 8.28
C SER A 141 -2.44 16.48 9.12
N ALA A 142 -2.69 15.28 8.59
CA ALA A 142 -2.35 14.03 9.26
C ALA A 142 -0.84 13.87 9.46
N GLN A 143 -0.02 14.25 8.47
CA GLN A 143 1.44 14.24 8.58
C GLN A 143 1.95 15.23 9.63
N THR A 144 1.40 16.45 9.69
CA THR A 144 1.76 17.43 10.74
C THR A 144 1.40 16.93 12.13
N ASN A 145 0.20 16.35 12.30
CA ASN A 145 -0.23 15.79 13.58
C ASN A 145 0.64 14.59 14.01
N ALA A 146 1.07 13.75 13.06
CA ALA A 146 1.96 12.64 13.35
C ALA A 146 3.37 13.12 13.77
N ALA A 147 3.87 14.18 13.13
CA ALA A 147 5.14 14.80 13.49
C ALA A 147 5.10 15.42 14.90
N GLU A 148 4.03 16.15 15.21
CA GLU A 148 3.78 16.73 16.54
C GLU A 148 3.71 15.63 17.61
N ARG A 149 2.93 14.56 17.40
CA ARG A 149 2.87 13.43 18.34
C ARG A 149 4.22 12.76 18.55
N THR A 150 5.01 12.61 17.48
CA THR A 150 6.37 12.05 17.59
C THR A 150 7.28 12.96 18.41
N GLN A 151 7.17 14.28 18.25
CA GLN A 151 7.90 15.26 19.05
C GLN A 151 7.45 15.26 20.52
N GLU A 152 6.14 15.18 20.77
CA GLU A 152 5.58 15.07 22.11
C GLU A 152 6.10 13.82 22.82
N LEU A 153 6.07 12.66 22.16
CA LEU A 153 6.61 11.40 22.70
C LEU A 153 8.10 11.50 23.04
N ARG A 154 8.90 12.11 22.15
CA ARG A 154 10.33 12.37 22.43
C ARG A 154 10.53 13.29 23.63
N SER A 155 9.72 14.35 23.74
CA SER A 155 9.79 15.29 24.87
C SER A 155 9.35 14.66 26.20
N ALA A 156 8.35 13.78 26.16
CA ALA A 156 7.89 13.03 27.33
C ALA A 156 8.94 12.01 27.77
N HIS A 157 9.56 11.31 26.82
CA HIS A 157 10.68 10.41 27.10
C HIS A 157 11.84 11.15 27.79
N TYR A 158 12.21 12.33 27.27
CA TYR A 158 13.25 13.16 27.87
C TYR A 158 12.89 13.60 29.30
N ARG A 159 11.66 14.08 29.53
CA ARG A 159 11.17 14.46 30.86
C ARG A 159 11.21 13.30 31.86
N HIS A 160 10.78 12.11 31.46
CA HIS A 160 10.87 10.92 32.31
C HIS A 160 12.32 10.50 32.58
N GLN A 161 13.21 10.65 31.60
CA GLN A 161 14.63 10.37 31.79
C GLN A 161 15.24 11.33 32.82
N GLU A 162 14.89 12.62 32.79
CA GLU A 162 15.30 13.59 33.80
C GLU A 162 14.72 13.29 35.19
N GLU A 163 13.45 12.90 35.28
CA GLU A 163 12.80 12.50 36.54
C GLU A 163 13.51 11.30 37.17
N LEU A 164 13.84 10.28 36.37
CA LEU A 164 14.62 9.13 36.83
C LEU A 164 16.01 9.53 37.31
N GLN A 165 16.67 10.48 36.63
CA GLN A 165 17.96 11.01 37.10
C GLN A 165 17.82 11.83 38.38
N ARG A 166 16.78 12.65 38.51
CA ARG A 166 16.48 13.41 39.73
C ARG A 166 16.21 12.50 40.91
N GLY A 167 15.34 11.50 40.74
CA GLY A 167 15.03 10.49 41.75
C GLY A 167 16.26 9.69 42.19
N ARG A 168 17.15 9.31 41.26
CA ARG A 168 18.44 8.70 41.61
C ARG A 168 19.29 9.61 42.49
N ARG A 169 19.50 10.87 42.10
CA ARG A 169 20.27 11.83 42.90
C ARG A 169 19.65 12.10 44.27
N GLU A 170 18.33 12.13 44.37
CA GLU A 170 17.61 12.30 45.64
C GLU A 170 17.79 11.09 46.56
N SER A 171 17.63 9.87 46.02
CA SER A 171 17.88 8.65 46.78
C SER A 171 19.32 8.55 47.27
N GLU A 172 20.32 8.91 46.47
CA GLU A 172 21.72 8.96 46.88
C GLU A 172 22.00 9.98 47.98
N ARG A 173 21.34 11.15 47.93
CA ARG A 173 21.43 12.17 48.98
C ARG A 173 20.82 11.67 50.28
N GLU A 174 19.69 11.00 50.19
CA GLU A 174 19.01 10.43 51.36
C GLU A 174 19.80 9.29 51.99
N ILE A 175 20.36 8.39 51.16
CA ILE A 175 21.27 7.33 51.63
C ILE A 175 22.46 7.93 52.39
N ARG A 176 23.07 9.00 51.88
CA ARG A 176 24.18 9.69 52.56
C ARG A 176 23.76 10.29 53.91
N ARG A 177 22.60 10.95 53.97
CA ARG A 177 22.06 11.49 55.23
C ARG A 177 21.77 10.39 56.26
N LEU A 178 21.09 9.32 55.84
CA LEU A 178 20.78 8.18 56.71
C LEU A 178 22.07 7.50 57.22
N MET A 179 23.09 7.38 56.37
CA MET A 179 24.41 6.88 56.77
C MET A 179 25.09 7.76 57.83
N GLU A 180 24.99 9.09 57.72
CA GLU A 180 25.51 10.01 58.73
C GLU A 180 24.71 9.93 60.04
N GLU A 181 23.38 9.82 59.96
CA GLU A 181 22.52 9.65 61.13
C GLU A 181 22.82 8.34 61.87
N ILE A 182 23.04 7.24 61.13
CA ILE A 182 23.48 5.96 61.71
C ILE A 182 24.81 6.15 62.44
N ARG A 183 25.81 6.78 61.82
CA ARG A 183 27.11 7.04 62.47
C ARG A 183 26.98 7.90 63.73
N LEU A 184 26.08 8.89 63.74
CA LEU A 184 25.81 9.70 64.93
C LEU A 184 25.14 8.87 66.03
N LYS A 185 24.17 8.02 65.68
CA LYS A 185 23.53 7.09 66.62
C LYS A 185 24.51 6.07 67.17
N ASP A 186 25.39 5.51 66.35
CA ASP A 186 26.45 4.58 66.80
C ASP A 186 27.41 5.24 67.81
N ARG A 187 27.79 6.50 67.57
CA ARG A 187 28.57 7.28 68.54
C ARG A 187 27.81 7.48 69.84
N ALA A 188 26.53 7.82 69.77
CA ALA A 188 25.69 8.00 70.97
C ALA A 188 25.53 6.70 71.76
N VAL A 189 25.29 5.57 71.06
CA VAL A 189 25.25 4.22 71.66
C VAL A 189 26.59 3.91 72.34
N SER A 190 27.72 4.16 71.67
CA SER A 190 29.05 3.93 72.25
C SER A 190 29.30 4.75 73.54
N VAL A 191 28.82 6.00 73.58
CA VAL A 191 28.89 6.83 74.80
C VAL A 191 28.00 6.27 75.91
N LEU A 192 26.77 5.86 75.59
CA LEU A 192 25.85 5.26 76.54
C LEU A 192 26.40 3.93 77.09
N ASP A 193 26.99 3.09 76.26
CA ASP A 193 27.64 1.83 76.68
C ASP A 193 28.79 2.09 77.65
N LYS A 194 29.63 3.10 77.39
CA LYS A 194 30.71 3.51 78.31
C LYS A 194 30.14 4.01 79.65
N ALA A 195 29.10 4.84 79.61
CA ALA A 195 28.44 5.36 80.82
C ALA A 195 27.79 4.24 81.64
N LEU A 196 27.08 3.31 80.99
CA LEU A 196 26.51 2.13 81.61
C LEU A 196 27.60 1.24 82.23
N GLY A 197 28.71 1.02 81.53
CA GLY A 197 29.86 0.29 82.06
C GLY A 197 30.47 0.93 83.31
N LEU A 198 30.64 2.26 83.32
CA LEU A 198 31.10 3.00 84.49
C LEU A 198 30.11 2.93 85.66
N GLN A 199 28.80 3.05 85.38
CA GLN A 199 27.76 2.96 86.38
C GLN A 199 27.66 1.55 86.98
N ALA A 200 27.77 0.50 86.15
CA ALA A 200 27.87 -0.88 86.60
C ALA A 200 29.10 -1.11 87.48
N GLY A 201 30.27 -0.55 87.10
CA GLY A 201 31.48 -0.61 87.91
C GLY A 201 31.39 0.17 89.23
N HIS A 202 30.65 1.29 89.25
CA HIS A 202 30.38 2.02 90.49
C HIS A 202 29.42 1.25 91.41
N ALA A 203 28.33 0.71 90.85
CA ALA A 203 27.38 -0.13 91.58
C ALA A 203 28.05 -1.37 92.20
N HIS A 204 28.96 -2.02 91.47
CA HIS A 204 29.72 -3.16 91.99
C HIS A 204 30.63 -2.78 93.17
N ARG A 205 31.31 -1.63 93.10
CA ARG A 205 32.12 -1.11 94.22
C ARG A 205 31.29 -0.79 95.44
N LEU A 206 30.12 -0.17 95.26
CA LEU A 206 29.15 0.07 96.33
C LEU A 206 28.66 -1.25 96.95
N GLN A 207 28.40 -2.28 96.13
CA GLN A 207 27.99 -3.60 96.61
C GLN A 207 29.08 -4.26 97.49
N LEU A 208 30.35 -4.17 97.08
CA LEU A 208 31.48 -4.65 97.88
C LEU A 208 31.64 -3.87 99.20
N GLN A 209 31.47 -2.53 99.16
CA GLN A 209 31.47 -1.72 100.37
C GLN A 209 30.30 -2.06 101.31
N THR A 210 29.13 -2.36 100.75
CA THR A 210 27.95 -2.77 101.51
C THR A 210 28.20 -4.12 102.19
N GLN A 211 28.76 -5.10 101.47
CA GLN A 211 29.16 -6.38 102.06
C GLN A 211 30.22 -6.21 103.16
N ALA A 212 31.20 -5.32 102.99
CA ALA A 212 32.20 -5.01 104.02
C ALA A 212 31.57 -4.33 105.25
N ALA A 213 30.63 -3.40 105.05
CA ALA A 213 29.89 -2.76 106.14
C ALA A 213 28.97 -3.76 106.88
N GLU A 214 28.32 -4.67 106.17
CA GLU A 214 27.53 -5.75 106.76
C GLU A 214 28.38 -6.69 107.62
N GLN A 215 29.61 -6.99 107.21
CA GLN A 215 30.58 -7.75 108.03
C GLN A 215 30.99 -6.98 109.30
N GLN A 216 31.19 -5.66 109.21
CA GLN A 216 31.46 -4.82 110.39
C GLN A 216 30.26 -4.73 111.34
N ILE A 217 29.04 -4.63 110.82
CA ILE A 217 27.81 -4.65 111.62
C ILE A 217 27.62 -6.02 112.30
N THR A 218 27.98 -7.11 111.62
CA THR A 218 27.93 -8.46 112.19
C THR A 218 28.96 -8.60 113.32
N ALA A 219 30.19 -8.07 113.15
CA ALA A 219 31.20 -8.01 114.20
C ALA A 219 30.81 -7.11 115.39
N LEU A 220 30.10 -6.01 115.15
CA LEU A 220 29.57 -5.13 116.20
C LEU A 220 28.36 -5.75 116.92
N ARG A 221 27.53 -6.53 116.22
CA ARG A 221 26.45 -7.32 116.83
C ARG A 221 26.99 -8.41 117.75
N ASP A 222 28.14 -8.99 117.43
CA ASP A 222 28.84 -9.94 118.33
C ASP A 222 29.49 -9.25 119.55
N ALA A 223 29.79 -7.95 119.46
CA ALA A 223 30.38 -7.16 120.55
C ALA A 223 29.37 -6.53 121.54
N GLN A 224 28.05 -6.60 121.28
CA GLN A 224 27.00 -5.96 122.10
C GLN A 224 26.25 -6.90 123.07
N ARG A 225 26.96 -7.86 123.71
CA ARG A 225 26.48 -8.56 124.92
C ARG A 225 27.10 -7.97 126.20
N ALA A 226 26.87 -6.69 126.46
CA ALA A 226 26.97 -6.06 127.80
C ALA A 226 26.39 -4.63 127.75
N GLY A 227 25.32 -4.34 128.51
CA GLY A 227 24.84 -2.96 128.78
C GLY A 227 25.42 -2.40 130.09
N PRO A 228 24.86 -1.33 130.75
CA PRO A 228 23.84 -0.34 130.32
C PRO A 228 24.10 1.15 130.77
N GLY A 229 23.17 2.07 130.45
CA GLY A 229 22.87 3.36 131.17
C GLY A 229 23.56 4.66 130.66
N GLN A 230 23.03 5.90 130.73
CA GLN A 230 21.82 6.50 131.34
C GLN A 230 21.73 8.04 131.05
N GLY A 231 20.51 8.61 130.94
CA GLY A 231 20.13 10.02 131.22
C GLY A 231 20.47 11.12 130.19
N LEU A 232 19.79 12.27 130.04
CA LEU A 232 18.55 12.88 130.54
C LEU A 232 18.33 14.20 129.75
N ALA A 233 17.06 14.55 129.50
CA ALA A 233 16.41 15.87 129.28
C ALA A 233 17.20 17.11 128.78
N ASN A 234 16.68 17.82 127.75
CA ASN A 234 15.88 19.03 127.96
C ASN A 234 15.42 19.72 126.66
N GLN A 235 14.18 20.22 126.71
CA GLN A 235 13.56 21.12 125.75
C GLN A 235 14.17 22.53 125.90
N SER A 236 14.35 23.25 124.79
CA SER A 236 14.46 24.72 124.79
C SER A 236 13.93 25.31 123.48
N LEU A 237 13.28 26.46 123.62
CA LEU A 237 12.53 27.21 122.62
C LEU A 237 13.39 27.74 121.47
N PRO A 238 12.81 28.04 120.28
CA PRO A 238 13.55 28.47 119.11
C PRO A 238 14.00 29.93 119.21
N ASP A 239 15.24 30.18 118.83
CA ASP A 239 15.88 31.50 118.76
C ASP A 239 15.38 32.27 117.51
N ASP A 240 15.29 33.61 117.55
CA ASP A 240 14.78 34.45 116.44
C ASP A 240 15.55 34.26 115.11
N ARG A 241 16.77 33.74 115.17
CA ARG A 241 17.58 33.37 113.99
C ARG A 241 17.05 32.12 113.30
N ASP A 242 16.52 31.17 114.05
CA ASP A 242 15.93 29.96 113.49
C ASP A 242 14.57 30.27 112.87
N LEU A 243 13.78 31.18 113.47
CA LEU A 243 12.55 31.68 112.86
C LEU A 243 12.82 32.34 111.49
N ARG A 244 13.91 33.10 111.38
CA ARG A 244 14.33 33.76 110.13
C ARG A 244 14.89 32.77 109.10
N ARG A 245 15.60 31.72 109.54
CA ARG A 245 15.99 30.59 108.68
C ARG A 245 14.78 29.80 108.18
N PHE A 246 13.80 29.56 109.05
CA PHE A 246 12.54 28.91 108.66
C PHE A 246 11.75 29.78 107.68
N GLN A 247 11.67 31.10 107.89
CA GLN A 247 11.02 32.02 106.95
C GLN A 247 11.71 32.06 105.58
N LEU A 248 13.04 32.13 105.54
CA LEU A 248 13.80 32.03 104.29
C LEU A 248 13.57 30.67 103.61
N LYS A 249 13.54 29.59 104.39
CA LYS A 249 13.26 28.26 103.84
C LYS A 249 11.85 28.15 103.28
N ILE A 250 10.85 28.73 103.94
CA ILE A 250 9.48 28.82 103.45
C ILE A 250 9.43 29.64 102.16
N ALA A 251 10.17 30.75 102.07
CA ALA A 251 10.24 31.58 100.86
C ALA A 251 10.92 30.86 99.68
N GLU A 252 12.03 30.16 99.92
CA GLU A 252 12.70 29.30 98.94
C GLU A 252 11.76 28.19 98.44
N LEU A 253 11.12 27.47 99.36
CA LEU A 253 10.16 26.43 99.02
C LEU A 253 8.98 27.02 98.24
N SER A 254 8.48 28.19 98.62
CA SER A 254 7.41 28.88 97.90
C SER A 254 7.83 29.34 96.50
N SER A 255 9.11 29.71 96.30
CA SER A 255 9.65 30.01 94.97
C SER A 255 9.79 28.75 94.11
N ILE A 256 10.18 27.63 94.72
CA ILE A 256 10.29 26.34 94.02
C ILE A 256 8.88 25.86 93.63
N VAL A 257 7.91 25.96 94.53
CA VAL A 257 6.50 25.65 94.25
C VAL A 257 5.99 26.47 93.07
N ARG A 258 6.21 27.80 93.04
CA ARG A 258 5.83 28.64 91.89
C ARG A 258 6.50 28.22 90.59
N LYS A 259 7.81 27.93 90.59
CA LYS A 259 8.50 27.44 89.38
C LYS A 259 7.97 26.09 88.91
N LEU A 260 7.60 25.21 89.84
CA LEU A 260 6.98 23.93 89.53
C LEU A 260 5.55 24.11 88.99
N GLU A 261 4.78 25.07 89.51
CA GLU A 261 3.45 25.43 89.00
C GLU A 261 3.53 25.98 87.56
N ASP A 262 4.47 26.89 87.28
CA ASP A 262 4.70 27.42 85.93
C ASP A 262 5.12 26.32 84.95
N ARG A 263 6.03 25.43 85.38
CA ARG A 263 6.44 24.27 84.57
C ARG A 263 5.29 23.30 84.34
N ASN A 264 4.44 23.08 85.33
CA ASN A 264 3.27 22.21 85.21
C ASN A 264 2.21 22.81 84.27
N LYS A 265 2.08 24.15 84.26
CA LYS A 265 1.24 24.87 83.31
C LYS A 265 1.73 24.71 81.87
N LEU A 266 3.03 24.88 81.63
CA LEU A 266 3.64 24.66 80.30
C LEU A 266 3.48 23.21 79.83
N LEU A 267 3.72 22.23 80.70
CA LEU A 267 3.50 20.82 80.38
C LEU A 267 2.03 20.52 80.07
N SER A 268 1.09 21.21 80.73
CA SER A 268 -0.34 21.08 80.44
C SER A 268 -0.71 21.68 79.09
N GLU A 269 -0.11 22.81 78.72
CA GLU A 269 -0.26 23.45 77.40
C GLU A 269 0.33 22.56 76.29
N GLU A 270 1.53 22.02 76.48
CA GLU A 270 2.16 21.06 75.55
C GLU A 270 1.30 19.80 75.39
N ARG A 271 0.78 19.24 76.48
CA ARG A 271 -0.13 18.09 76.46
C ARG A 271 -1.41 18.37 75.68
N ASN A 272 -1.98 19.58 75.81
CA ASN A 272 -3.17 19.97 75.08
C ASN A 272 -2.88 20.19 73.58
N GLU A 273 -1.74 20.76 73.24
CA GLU A 273 -1.30 20.94 71.85
C GLU A 273 -1.00 19.59 71.17
N LEU A 274 -0.39 18.64 71.88
CA LEU A 274 -0.20 17.27 71.40
C LEU A 274 -1.54 16.56 71.19
N LEU A 275 -2.51 16.73 72.10
CA LEU A 275 -3.86 16.20 71.93
C LEU A 275 -4.57 16.81 70.72
N LYS A 276 -4.36 18.11 70.44
CA LYS A 276 -4.91 18.76 69.26
C LYS A 276 -4.31 18.19 67.97
N ARG A 277 -2.99 18.05 67.90
CA ARG A 277 -2.30 17.42 66.76
C ARG A 277 -2.71 15.98 66.54
N LEU A 278 -2.93 15.23 67.62
CA LEU A 278 -3.45 13.87 67.54
C LEU A 278 -4.84 13.84 66.89
N ARG A 279 -5.76 14.71 67.33
CA ARG A 279 -7.11 14.83 66.74
C ARG A 279 -7.05 15.27 65.27
N ASP A 280 -6.18 16.22 64.94
CA ASP A 280 -6.00 16.67 63.56
C ASP A 280 -5.45 15.55 62.68
N ALA A 281 -4.49 14.76 63.16
CA ALA A 281 -4.00 13.58 62.46
C ALA A 281 -5.09 12.51 62.30
N GLU A 282 -5.84 12.19 63.37
CA GLU A 282 -6.98 11.25 63.32
C GLU A 282 -8.04 11.71 62.29
N SER A 283 -8.31 13.01 62.21
CA SER A 283 -9.25 13.58 61.23
C SER A 283 -8.77 13.41 59.78
N GLN A 284 -7.45 13.44 59.54
CA GLN A 284 -6.87 13.21 58.22
C GLN A 284 -6.80 11.72 57.85
N PHE A 285 -6.67 10.82 58.83
CA PHE A 285 -6.66 9.37 58.60
C PHE A 285 -8.06 8.80 58.29
N LEU A 286 -9.12 9.39 58.84
CA LEU A 286 -10.49 8.85 58.71
C LEU A 286 -10.97 8.74 57.25
N PRO A 287 -10.81 9.76 56.37
CA PRO A 287 -11.18 9.66 54.96
C PRO A 287 -10.37 8.61 54.19
N VAL A 288 -9.10 8.42 54.56
CA VAL A 288 -8.21 7.42 53.93
C VAL A 288 -8.67 6.02 54.32
N LEU A 289 -9.03 5.79 55.58
CA LEU A 289 -9.62 4.53 56.04
C LEU A 289 -10.95 4.23 55.34
N ASP A 290 -11.81 5.23 55.15
CA ASP A 290 -13.07 5.07 54.43
C ASP A 290 -12.85 4.79 52.95
N LYS A 291 -11.87 5.44 52.31
CA LYS A 291 -11.47 5.14 50.94
C LYS A 291 -10.93 3.71 50.83
N ASN A 292 -10.10 3.28 51.77
CA ASN A 292 -9.55 1.93 51.80
C ASN A 292 -10.66 0.88 51.99
N LYS A 293 -11.61 1.10 52.91
CA LYS A 293 -12.80 0.23 53.07
C LYS A 293 -13.62 0.12 51.79
N ARG A 294 -13.84 1.22 51.05
CA ARG A 294 -14.54 1.21 49.76
C ARG A 294 -13.78 0.43 48.69
N LEU A 295 -12.45 0.58 48.64
CA LEU A 295 -11.59 -0.17 47.73
C LEU A 295 -11.58 -1.66 48.07
N SER A 296 -11.51 -2.03 49.35
CA SER A 296 -11.63 -3.42 49.79
C SER A 296 -12.96 -4.05 49.35
N LYS A 297 -14.09 -3.35 49.52
CA LYS A 297 -15.40 -3.82 49.03
C LYS A 297 -15.42 -4.01 47.52
N LYS A 298 -14.88 -3.06 46.74
CA LYS A 298 -14.75 -3.21 45.28
C LYS A 298 -13.86 -4.38 44.90
N ASN A 299 -12.76 -4.62 45.61
CA ASN A 299 -11.89 -5.76 45.38
C ASN A 299 -12.60 -7.09 45.69
N GLU A 300 -13.41 -7.15 46.74
CA GLU A 300 -14.25 -8.32 47.04
C GLU A 300 -15.29 -8.56 45.95
N GLU A 301 -15.96 -7.51 45.46
CA GLU A 301 -16.92 -7.59 44.34
C GLU A 301 -16.26 -8.08 43.05
N LEU A 302 -15.07 -7.56 42.72
CA LEU A 302 -14.28 -8.02 41.57
C LEU A 302 -13.82 -9.46 41.75
N ALA A 303 -13.36 -9.85 42.93
CA ALA A 303 -12.98 -11.23 43.23
C ALA A 303 -14.18 -12.19 43.07
N LEU A 304 -15.38 -11.79 43.51
CA LEU A 304 -16.62 -12.54 43.29
C LEU A 304 -17.00 -12.61 41.81
N SER A 305 -16.82 -11.52 41.04
CA SER A 305 -17.02 -11.51 39.59
C SER A 305 -16.07 -12.47 38.88
N VAL A 306 -14.78 -12.43 39.21
CA VAL A 306 -13.75 -13.34 38.69
C VAL A 306 -14.08 -14.79 39.04
N ARG A 307 -14.53 -15.09 40.26
CA ARG A 307 -14.97 -16.45 40.63
C ARG A 307 -16.19 -16.88 39.81
N ARG A 308 -17.17 -15.99 39.58
CA ARG A 308 -18.34 -16.30 38.75
C ARG A 308 -17.94 -16.59 37.30
N LEU A 309 -17.08 -15.77 36.71
CA LEU A 309 -16.56 -15.99 35.36
C LEU A 309 -15.74 -17.26 35.27
N LYS A 310 -14.89 -17.55 36.28
CA LYS A 310 -14.13 -18.80 36.37
C LYS A 310 -15.04 -20.02 36.49
N ASN A 311 -16.16 -19.91 37.23
CA ASN A 311 -17.16 -20.97 37.30
C ASN A 311 -17.89 -21.14 35.97
N LYS A 312 -18.29 -20.05 35.32
CA LYS A 312 -18.94 -20.09 34.00
C LYS A 312 -18.03 -20.71 32.94
N LEU A 313 -16.74 -20.36 32.96
CA LEU A 313 -15.73 -21.00 32.13
C LEU A 313 -15.63 -22.49 32.43
N ARG A 314 -15.53 -22.89 33.71
CA ARG A 314 -15.51 -24.31 34.10
C ARG A 314 -16.75 -25.07 33.62
N TYR A 315 -17.94 -24.48 33.76
CA TYR A 315 -19.18 -25.08 33.25
C TYR A 315 -19.16 -25.20 31.72
N MET A 316 -18.76 -24.16 30.99
CA MET A 316 -18.63 -24.22 29.53
C MET A 316 -17.59 -25.25 29.07
N THR A 317 -16.45 -25.33 29.76
CA THR A 317 -15.41 -26.34 29.49
C THR A 317 -15.90 -27.75 29.81
N GLN A 318 -16.66 -27.93 30.89
CA GLN A 318 -17.26 -29.21 31.25
C GLN A 318 -18.36 -29.62 30.26
N GLU A 319 -19.25 -28.70 29.87
CA GLU A 319 -20.30 -28.94 28.87
C GLU A 319 -19.66 -29.26 27.50
N HIS A 320 -18.57 -28.59 27.14
CA HIS A 320 -17.77 -28.92 25.96
C HIS A 320 -17.19 -30.33 26.07
N LEU A 321 -16.62 -30.69 27.22
CA LEU A 321 -16.09 -32.05 27.47
C LEU A 321 -17.19 -33.13 27.39
N GLU A 322 -18.35 -32.88 28.00
CA GLU A 322 -19.49 -33.79 28.02
C GLU A 322 -20.10 -33.96 26.63
N LYS A 323 -20.21 -32.87 25.84
CA LYS A 323 -20.58 -32.93 24.42
C LYS A 323 -19.57 -33.72 23.58
N SER A 324 -18.28 -33.65 23.90
CA SER A 324 -17.24 -34.49 23.26
C SER A 324 -17.19 -35.93 23.79
N SER A 325 -17.81 -36.24 24.92
CA SER A 325 -17.79 -37.60 25.51
C SER A 325 -18.98 -38.48 25.12
N MET A 326 -19.99 -37.95 24.40
CA MET A 326 -21.13 -38.73 23.87
C MET A 326 -20.96 -39.21 22.41
N ARG A 327 -19.74 -39.25 21.89
CA ARG A 327 -19.38 -40.04 20.70
C ARG A 327 -18.25 -41.00 21.03
N ARG A 328 -18.59 -42.28 21.18
CA ARG A 328 -17.67 -43.42 21.35
C ARG A 328 -17.24 -43.98 19.97
N PRO A 329 -16.18 -44.80 19.87
CA PRO A 329 -14.92 -44.37 19.24
C PRO A 329 -14.37 -45.35 18.18
N SER A 330 -13.62 -44.86 17.19
CA SER A 330 -12.63 -45.67 16.47
C SER A 330 -11.59 -44.81 15.73
N SER A 331 -10.34 -44.97 16.17
CA SER A 331 -9.05 -44.73 15.49
C SER A 331 -8.79 -43.41 14.76
N LEU A 332 -8.33 -42.38 15.49
CA LEU A 332 -7.27 -41.47 15.00
C LEU A 332 -6.58 -40.66 16.13
N ASN A 333 -6.45 -41.26 17.32
CA ASN A 333 -6.05 -40.53 18.54
C ASN A 333 -4.53 -40.43 18.79
N ASP A 334 -3.71 -40.40 17.73
CA ASP A 334 -2.30 -40.01 17.84
C ASP A 334 -2.02 -38.58 17.32
N LEU A 335 -3.01 -37.85 16.80
CA LEU A 335 -2.80 -36.47 16.33
C LEU A 335 -3.37 -35.37 17.24
N ASP A 336 -4.35 -35.66 18.10
CA ASP A 336 -5.08 -34.59 18.78
C ASP A 336 -4.46 -34.09 20.10
N ARG A 337 -3.46 -34.81 20.64
CA ARG A 337 -2.58 -34.24 21.68
C ARG A 337 -1.56 -33.23 21.08
N SER A 338 -1.42 -33.18 19.76
CA SER A 338 -0.62 -32.15 19.09
C SER A 338 -1.42 -30.88 18.81
N CYS A 339 -2.74 -30.90 18.70
CA CYS A 339 -3.49 -29.75 18.17
C CYS A 339 -3.60 -28.53 19.12
N PHE A 340 -3.59 -28.71 20.45
CA PHE A 340 -3.63 -27.57 21.38
C PHE A 340 -2.24 -27.10 21.86
N ARG A 341 -1.18 -27.89 21.59
CA ARG A 341 0.21 -27.43 21.63
C ARG A 341 0.69 -26.98 20.23
N GLY A 342 -0.09 -27.30 19.19
CA GLY A 342 0.23 -27.15 17.78
C GLY A 342 -0.11 -25.80 17.19
N TYR A 343 -0.97 -24.99 17.82
CA TYR A 343 -1.09 -23.59 17.42
C TYR A 343 0.14 -22.80 17.86
N ASP A 344 0.58 -22.98 19.11
CA ASP A 344 1.84 -22.40 19.60
C ASP A 344 3.05 -23.01 18.88
N ASP A 345 3.08 -24.33 18.64
CA ASP A 345 4.21 -24.97 17.92
C ASP A 345 4.21 -24.63 16.42
N ARG A 346 3.07 -24.43 15.75
CA ARG A 346 3.01 -23.97 14.34
C ARG A 346 3.34 -22.48 14.20
N GLU A 347 2.92 -21.62 15.13
CA GLU A 347 3.40 -20.23 15.19
C GLU A 347 4.89 -20.18 15.49
N MET A 348 5.37 -21.05 16.39
CA MET A 348 6.80 -21.14 16.70
C MET A 348 7.61 -21.76 15.55
N GLU A 349 7.07 -22.69 14.78
CA GLU A 349 7.66 -23.21 13.54
C GLU A 349 7.67 -22.14 12.44
N PHE A 350 6.59 -21.38 12.28
CA PHE A 350 6.53 -20.26 11.35
C PHE A 350 7.56 -19.18 11.71
N LEU A 351 7.66 -18.81 12.99
CA LEU A 351 8.68 -17.88 13.49
C LEU A 351 10.09 -18.45 13.35
N ARG A 352 10.30 -19.75 13.56
CA ARG A 352 11.61 -20.41 13.33
C ARG A 352 11.99 -20.42 11.85
N LEU A 353 11.04 -20.69 10.95
CA LEU A 353 11.23 -20.60 9.50
C LEU A 353 11.56 -19.16 9.09
N GLN A 354 10.85 -18.17 9.63
CA GLN A 354 11.13 -16.76 9.37
C GLN A 354 12.52 -16.33 9.89
N VAL A 355 12.92 -16.82 11.07
CA VAL A 355 14.27 -16.57 11.61
C VAL A 355 15.34 -17.29 10.79
N MET A 356 15.08 -18.52 10.31
CA MET A 356 16.00 -19.22 9.41
C MET A 356 16.13 -18.53 8.06
N GLU A 357 15.04 -18.00 7.51
CA GLU A 357 15.05 -17.23 6.28
C GLU A 357 15.78 -15.90 6.46
N GLN A 358 15.53 -15.18 7.56
CA GLN A 358 16.30 -13.99 7.93
C GLN A 358 17.78 -14.32 8.15
N GLN A 359 18.12 -15.46 8.75
CA GLN A 359 19.50 -15.90 8.92
C GLN A 359 20.14 -16.26 7.58
N SER A 360 19.41 -16.91 6.66
CA SER A 360 19.90 -17.17 5.29
C SER A 360 20.19 -15.86 4.55
N VAL A 361 19.32 -14.86 4.67
CA VAL A 361 19.53 -13.54 4.08
C VAL A 361 20.73 -12.85 4.72
N ILE A 362 20.90 -12.94 6.04
CA ILE A 362 22.08 -12.39 6.74
C ILE A 362 23.36 -13.13 6.30
N ASP A 363 23.33 -14.44 6.14
CA ASP A 363 24.47 -15.24 5.70
C ASP A 363 24.83 -14.94 4.25
N ASP A 364 23.84 -14.75 3.37
CA ASP A 364 24.04 -14.37 1.97
C ASP A 364 24.54 -12.93 1.84
N LEU A 365 24.03 -12.00 2.65
CA LEU A 365 24.56 -10.64 2.76
C LEU A 365 25.98 -10.63 3.34
N SER A 366 26.29 -11.51 4.30
CA SER A 366 27.63 -11.64 4.87
C SER A 366 28.62 -12.21 3.85
N LYS A 367 28.22 -13.24 3.09
CA LYS A 367 29.02 -13.75 1.95
C LYS A 367 29.16 -12.69 0.85
N ALA A 368 28.13 -11.88 0.60
CA ALA A 368 28.19 -10.77 -0.34
C ALA A 368 29.17 -9.68 0.13
N LEU A 369 29.21 -9.41 1.43
CA LEU A 369 30.18 -8.50 2.03
C LEU A 369 31.61 -9.08 2.01
N ASP A 370 31.79 -10.36 2.29
CA ASP A 370 33.10 -11.03 2.21
C ASP A 370 33.61 -11.08 0.76
N THR A 371 32.72 -11.33 -0.21
CA THR A 371 33.07 -11.26 -1.64
C THR A 371 33.29 -9.83 -2.09
N ALA A 372 32.55 -8.85 -1.58
CA ALA A 372 32.80 -7.44 -1.83
C ALA A 372 34.15 -6.99 -1.23
N ASP A 373 34.51 -7.45 -0.04
CA ASP A 373 35.81 -7.21 0.57
C ASP A 373 36.93 -7.94 -0.18
N TYR A 374 36.69 -9.14 -0.70
CA TYR A 374 37.64 -9.81 -1.58
C TYR A 374 37.83 -9.02 -2.89
N VAL A 375 36.75 -8.58 -3.53
CA VAL A 375 36.78 -7.75 -4.74
C VAL A 375 37.44 -6.40 -4.46
N LYS A 376 37.16 -5.77 -3.32
CA LYS A 376 37.81 -4.53 -2.87
C LYS A 376 39.30 -4.76 -2.65
N ASN A 377 39.71 -5.84 -1.99
CA ASN A 377 41.11 -6.20 -1.80
C ASN A 377 41.80 -6.50 -3.13
N VAL A 378 41.11 -7.14 -4.09
CA VAL A 378 41.63 -7.36 -5.45
C VAL A 378 41.78 -6.03 -6.19
N ILE A 379 40.79 -5.14 -6.13
CA ILE A 379 40.84 -3.80 -6.73
C ILE A 379 41.94 -2.97 -6.07
N GLU A 380 42.10 -3.00 -4.75
CA GLU A 380 43.17 -2.32 -4.03
C GLU A 380 44.54 -2.90 -4.40
N ARG A 381 44.67 -4.22 -4.53
CA ARG A 381 45.91 -4.88 -4.97
C ARG A 381 46.24 -4.55 -6.43
N ASP A 382 45.23 -4.47 -7.28
CA ASP A 382 45.37 -4.12 -8.70
C ASP A 382 45.63 -2.61 -8.89
N MET A 383 45.05 -1.77 -8.03
CA MET A 383 45.37 -0.35 -7.91
C MET A 383 46.78 -0.15 -7.37
N LEU A 384 47.21 -0.90 -6.36
CA LEU A 384 48.59 -0.86 -5.84
C LEU A 384 49.59 -1.35 -6.90
N LEU A 385 49.24 -2.33 -7.73
CA LEU A 385 50.03 -2.73 -8.89
C LEU A 385 50.08 -1.64 -9.97
N ARG A 386 48.99 -0.89 -10.20
CA ARG A 386 48.95 0.28 -11.10
C ARG A 386 49.76 1.46 -10.54
N HIS A 387 49.69 1.73 -9.25
CA HIS A 387 50.49 2.77 -8.56
C HIS A 387 51.98 2.38 -8.56
N ARG A 388 52.31 1.10 -8.36
CA ARG A 388 53.69 0.57 -8.46
C ARG A 388 54.25 0.57 -9.90
N ARG A 389 53.41 0.65 -10.94
CA ARG A 389 53.81 0.88 -12.34
C ARG A 389 53.92 2.37 -12.70
N HIS A 390 53.36 3.29 -11.90
CA HIS A 390 53.41 4.73 -12.13
C HIS A 390 54.46 5.48 -11.26
N ASP A 391 55.00 4.86 -10.21
CA ASP A 391 55.93 5.47 -9.23
C ASP A 391 57.44 5.35 -9.55
N SER A 392 57.84 5.12 -10.79
CA SER A 392 59.26 5.15 -11.18
C SER A 392 59.81 6.55 -11.52
N PHE A 393 59.02 7.62 -11.31
CA PHE A 393 59.49 8.99 -11.48
C PHE A 393 59.11 9.90 -10.30
N LYS A 394 60.17 10.28 -9.57
CA LYS A 394 60.33 11.46 -8.68
C LYS A 394 60.25 11.20 -7.18
N ARG A 395 61.45 10.92 -6.62
CA ARG A 395 61.88 11.33 -5.28
C ARG A 395 61.76 12.85 -5.09
N ARG A 396 61.28 13.30 -3.93
CA ARG A 396 62.06 14.10 -2.95
C ARG A 396 61.23 14.47 -1.70
N ARG A 397 61.72 13.95 -0.56
CA ARG A 397 61.80 14.52 0.81
C ARG A 397 60.93 15.74 1.15
N PHE A 398 60.30 15.73 2.33
CA PHE A 398 60.72 16.56 3.48
C PHE A 398 60.05 16.13 4.81
N ARG A 399 60.93 15.92 5.80
CA ARG A 399 60.82 16.02 7.27
C ARG A 399 59.87 15.14 8.10
N ALA A 400 60.54 14.25 8.85
CA ALA A 400 60.14 13.73 10.15
C ALA A 400 60.09 14.84 11.22
N CYS A 401 59.13 14.73 12.14
CA CYS A 401 59.26 15.18 13.52
C CYS A 401 59.31 13.94 14.41
N ARG A 402 60.41 13.78 15.14
CA ARG A 402 60.58 12.82 16.23
C ARG A 402 60.36 13.56 17.56
N VAL A 403 59.58 12.92 18.44
CA VAL A 403 59.83 12.67 19.88
C VAL A 403 59.99 13.89 20.80
N VAL A 404 59.19 13.95 21.89
CA VAL A 404 59.62 13.76 23.29
C VAL A 404 58.36 13.60 24.18
N GLU A 405 58.31 12.45 24.86
CA GLU A 405 57.52 12.18 26.07
C GLU A 405 58.20 12.82 27.28
N THR A 406 57.45 13.50 28.15
CA THR A 406 57.79 13.77 29.57
C THR A 406 56.46 13.99 30.33
N PHE A 407 55.96 13.04 31.13
CA PHE A 407 56.24 12.76 32.55
C PHE A 407 55.96 13.91 33.54
N PHE A 408 54.87 13.75 34.32
CA PHE A 408 54.68 14.05 35.76
C PHE A 408 53.23 13.67 36.10
N GLY A 409 52.84 12.81 37.04
CA GLY A 409 53.49 11.98 38.04
C GLY A 409 52.35 11.43 38.91
N TYR A 410 52.15 10.11 38.94
CA TYR A 410 51.34 9.42 39.94
C TYR A 410 52.25 9.15 41.15
N ASP A 411 51.79 9.42 42.36
CA ASP A 411 52.35 8.86 43.58
C ASP A 411 51.21 8.63 44.59
N GLU A 412 50.72 7.39 44.62
CA GLU A 412 50.18 6.80 45.84
C GLU A 412 51.37 6.12 46.52
N GLU A 413 51.61 6.38 47.81
CA GLU A 413 51.93 5.38 48.85
C GLU A 413 52.16 6.06 50.22
N VAL A 414 51.37 5.60 51.21
CA VAL A 414 51.80 5.15 52.56
C VAL A 414 52.47 6.13 53.54
N SER A 415 51.85 6.31 54.72
CA SER A 415 52.43 6.07 56.08
C SER A 415 51.40 6.45 57.16
N LEU A 416 50.76 5.51 57.87
CA LEU A 416 51.17 4.85 59.12
C LEU A 416 51.19 5.76 60.37
N ASP A 417 50.28 5.43 61.29
CA ASP A 417 50.31 5.46 62.76
C ASP A 417 51.14 6.52 63.51
N SER A 418 50.47 7.21 64.45
CA SER A 418 51.05 7.45 65.78
C SER A 418 49.98 7.72 66.84
N ASP A 419 49.89 6.76 67.76
CA ASP A 419 49.41 6.91 69.13
C ASP A 419 50.09 8.10 69.83
N ALA A 420 49.33 8.86 70.63
CA ALA A 420 49.86 9.46 71.87
C ALA A 420 48.71 9.88 72.79
N SER A 421 48.44 8.98 73.74
CA SER A 421 47.56 9.15 74.87
C SER A 421 47.96 10.31 75.79
N THR A 422 46.94 10.86 76.47
CA THR A 422 46.96 11.64 77.71
C THR A 422 48.07 11.28 78.71
N PRO A 423 48.42 12.22 79.60
CA PRO A 423 48.27 11.88 81.02
C PRO A 423 47.50 12.94 81.82
N SER A 424 46.64 12.42 82.69
CA SER A 424 46.06 13.08 83.86
C SER A 424 47.15 13.47 84.86
N VAL A 425 46.94 14.53 85.67
CA VAL A 425 46.99 14.50 87.16
C VAL A 425 47.17 15.92 87.78
N ARG A 426 46.32 16.18 88.80
CA ARG A 426 46.46 17.08 89.98
C ARG A 426 46.19 18.59 89.87
N THR A 427 45.12 19.02 90.55
CA THR A 427 45.06 20.22 91.40
C THR A 427 46.05 20.10 92.58
N PRO A 428 46.72 21.21 92.99
CA PRO A 428 46.23 21.91 94.18
C PRO A 428 46.29 23.45 94.10
N ASP A 429 45.35 24.02 94.83
CA ASP A 429 45.20 25.39 95.36
C ASP A 429 46.49 26.17 95.64
N LEU A 430 46.52 27.45 95.22
CA LEU A 430 46.99 28.67 95.94
C LEU A 430 47.01 29.89 94.97
N GLU A 431 46.12 30.85 95.20
CA GLU A 431 45.92 32.16 94.54
C GLU A 431 47.02 33.23 94.84
N PRO A 432 47.02 34.48 94.26
CA PRO A 432 46.42 34.98 92.99
C PRO A 432 47.28 36.03 92.20
N ASP A 433 46.73 36.50 91.07
CA ASP A 433 46.70 37.93 90.63
C ASP A 433 47.58 38.54 89.51
N SER A 434 48.46 37.82 88.79
CA SER A 434 49.15 38.45 87.62
C SER A 434 48.70 37.92 86.25
N GLU A 435 48.51 36.61 86.08
CA GLU A 435 48.29 36.01 84.75
C GLU A 435 46.86 36.18 84.23
N VAL A 436 45.86 36.16 85.12
CA VAL A 436 44.44 36.38 84.75
C VAL A 436 44.21 37.80 84.24
N ARG A 437 45.01 38.77 84.70
CA ARG A 437 44.92 40.18 84.28
C ARG A 437 45.44 40.38 82.86
N GLU A 438 46.55 39.75 82.51
CA GLU A 438 47.09 39.82 81.14
C GLU A 438 46.19 39.12 80.12
N GLU A 439 45.59 37.99 80.50
CA GLU A 439 44.61 37.27 79.68
C GLU A 439 43.31 38.09 79.48
N ALA A 440 42.84 38.77 80.52
CA ALA A 440 41.69 39.67 80.45
C ALA A 440 41.99 40.90 79.57
N GLU A 441 43.21 41.45 79.62
CA GLU A 441 43.63 42.56 78.77
C GLU A 441 43.77 42.16 77.29
N LEU A 442 44.22 40.93 77.01
CA LEU A 442 44.27 40.40 75.63
C LEU A 442 42.87 40.16 75.07
N ARG A 443 41.95 39.60 75.87
CA ARG A 443 40.53 39.47 75.48
C ARG A 443 39.86 40.82 75.25
N TYR A 444 40.16 41.81 76.08
CA TYR A 444 39.65 43.16 75.88
C TYR A 444 40.15 43.78 74.57
N ARG A 445 41.44 43.62 74.23
CA ARG A 445 41.99 44.10 72.93
C ARG A 445 41.36 43.39 71.73
N GLN A 446 41.15 42.07 71.81
CA GLN A 446 40.46 41.31 70.75
C GLN A 446 39.01 41.74 70.58
N LEU A 447 38.26 41.87 71.67
CA LEU A 447 36.87 42.32 71.63
C LEU A 447 36.74 43.74 71.03
N ASN A 448 37.70 44.62 71.32
CA ASN A 448 37.69 45.98 70.78
C ASN A 448 38.00 45.99 69.27
N GLN A 449 38.85 45.07 68.78
CA GLN A 449 39.10 44.89 67.35
C GLN A 449 37.88 44.33 66.62
N GLU A 450 37.19 43.35 67.21
CA GLU A 450 35.94 42.80 66.66
C GLU A 450 34.82 43.83 66.65
N TYR A 451 34.68 44.64 67.70
CA TYR A 451 33.72 45.73 67.75
C TYR A 451 33.94 46.77 66.64
N GLN A 452 35.20 47.16 66.39
CA GLN A 452 35.53 48.07 65.30
C GLN A 452 35.30 47.43 63.91
N ALA A 453 35.57 46.14 63.74
CA ALA A 453 35.27 45.42 62.50
C ALA A 453 33.76 45.37 62.24
N LEU A 454 32.96 45.15 63.29
CA LEU A 454 31.51 45.13 63.22
C LEU A 454 30.93 46.51 62.86
N GLN A 455 31.46 47.59 63.46
CA GLN A 455 31.07 48.96 63.11
C GLN A 455 31.38 49.29 61.64
N ARG A 456 32.53 48.85 61.11
CA ARG A 456 32.86 49.03 59.68
C ARG A 456 31.96 48.20 58.77
N ALA A 457 31.66 46.95 59.14
CA ALA A 457 30.73 46.10 58.40
C ALA A 457 29.31 46.67 58.38
N TYR A 458 28.84 47.23 59.50
CA TYR A 458 27.55 47.90 59.60
C TYR A 458 27.49 49.18 58.75
N ALA A 459 28.57 49.98 58.72
CA ALA A 459 28.65 51.16 57.85
C ALA A 459 28.65 50.79 56.35
N LEU A 460 29.32 49.70 55.97
CA LEU A 460 29.32 49.18 54.59
C LEU A 460 27.95 48.60 54.19
N LEU A 461 27.28 47.90 55.11
CA LEU A 461 25.90 47.43 54.91
C LEU A 461 24.92 48.61 54.81
N SER A 462 25.11 49.67 55.59
CA SER A 462 24.31 50.89 55.49
C SER A 462 24.55 51.65 54.19
N GLN A 463 25.76 51.59 53.60
CA GLN A 463 26.03 52.18 52.28
C GLN A 463 25.47 51.33 51.13
N THR A 464 25.42 50.00 51.26
CA THR A 464 24.86 49.11 50.22
C THR A 464 23.34 48.96 50.28
N SER A 465 22.75 49.07 51.49
CA SER A 465 21.28 49.10 51.67
C SER A 465 20.69 50.52 51.66
N GLY A 466 21.53 51.55 51.66
CA GLY A 466 21.15 52.97 51.59
C GLY A 466 20.99 53.54 50.17
N GLY A 467 20.77 52.70 49.16
CA GLY A 467 20.33 53.17 47.83
C GLY A 467 18.85 53.51 47.88
N ARG A 468 18.51 54.82 47.87
CA ARG A 468 17.15 55.42 47.77
C ARG A 468 15.99 54.41 47.87
N TYR A 469 15.55 54.13 49.10
CA TYR A 469 14.22 53.58 49.36
C TYR A 469 13.20 54.65 48.99
N ASP A 470 12.79 54.72 47.72
CA ASP A 470 11.70 55.59 47.27
C ASP A 470 10.39 54.78 47.33
N PRO A 471 9.56 54.96 48.38
CA PRO A 471 8.35 54.16 48.59
C PRO A 471 7.40 54.22 47.39
N GLU A 472 7.44 55.27 46.57
CA GLU A 472 6.62 55.35 45.35
C GLU A 472 7.05 54.34 44.27
N THR A 473 8.34 54.03 44.17
CA THR A 473 8.86 53.07 43.18
C THR A 473 8.55 51.63 43.58
N GLU A 474 8.58 51.33 44.88
CA GLU A 474 8.23 50.02 45.43
C GLU A 474 6.72 49.77 45.32
N ILE A 475 5.88 50.79 45.56
CA ILE A 475 4.43 50.72 45.36
C ILE A 475 4.12 50.45 43.89
N LYS A 476 4.75 51.16 42.94
CA LYS A 476 4.56 50.92 41.50
C LYS A 476 4.99 49.51 41.07
N SER A 477 6.13 49.03 41.58
CA SER A 477 6.59 47.66 41.32
C SER A 477 5.60 46.61 41.86
N ARG A 478 5.08 46.84 43.07
CA ARG A 478 4.05 45.98 43.68
C ARG A 478 2.73 46.00 42.91
N GLU A 479 2.27 47.17 42.47
CA GLU A 479 1.06 47.30 41.63
C GLU A 479 1.22 46.57 40.28
N GLN A 480 2.40 46.67 39.67
CA GLN A 480 2.71 46.00 38.42
C GLN A 480 2.70 44.47 38.57
N LEU A 481 3.30 43.95 39.65
CA LEU A 481 3.26 42.51 39.97
C LEU A 481 1.83 42.02 40.27
N LEU A 482 0.97 42.84 40.89
CA LEU A 482 -0.44 42.49 41.12
C LEU A 482 -1.23 42.41 39.82
N LEU A 483 -0.97 43.30 38.86
CA LEU A 483 -1.57 43.25 37.53
C LEU A 483 -1.13 42.02 36.75
N GLU A 484 0.15 41.68 36.79
CA GLU A 484 0.68 40.46 36.16
C GLU A 484 0.09 39.19 36.77
N LEU A 485 -0.05 39.13 38.10
CA LEU A 485 -0.71 38.01 38.77
C LEU A 485 -2.17 37.84 38.34
N ALA A 486 -2.92 38.94 38.20
CA ALA A 486 -4.31 38.90 37.74
C ALA A 486 -4.42 38.41 36.27
N LEU A 487 -3.47 38.81 35.41
CA LEU A 487 -3.40 38.32 34.03
C LEU A 487 -3.05 36.83 33.95
N PHE A 488 -2.16 36.34 34.79
CA PHE A 488 -1.87 34.91 34.84
C PHE A 488 -3.03 34.10 35.39
N GLN A 489 -3.77 34.62 36.38
CA GLN A 489 -4.97 33.96 36.89
C GLN A 489 -6.05 33.83 35.82
N THR A 490 -6.32 34.89 35.06
CA THR A 490 -7.29 34.83 33.94
C THR A 490 -6.86 33.85 32.85
N LYS A 491 -5.56 33.81 32.53
CA LYS A 491 -5.02 32.82 31.59
C LYS A 491 -5.14 31.38 32.10
N VAL A 492 -4.96 31.16 33.40
CA VAL A 492 -5.19 29.84 34.01
C VAL A 492 -6.66 29.45 33.92
N THR A 493 -7.59 30.36 34.21
CA THR A 493 -9.03 30.06 34.11
C THR A 493 -9.47 29.75 32.68
N ASP A 494 -8.94 30.46 31.68
CA ASP A 494 -9.23 30.21 30.26
C ASP A 494 -8.68 28.85 29.79
N LEU A 495 -7.50 28.46 30.29
CA LEU A 495 -6.91 27.14 30.01
C LEU A 495 -7.68 26.02 30.69
N GLU A 496 -8.14 26.23 31.93
CA GLU A 496 -8.98 25.29 32.66
C GLU A 496 -10.34 25.09 31.98
N SER A 497 -10.96 26.15 31.45
CA SER A 497 -12.21 26.04 30.68
C SER A 497 -12.00 25.30 29.35
N ALA A 498 -10.93 25.62 28.61
CA ALA A 498 -10.59 24.95 27.36
C ALA A 498 -10.27 23.45 27.56
N LEU A 499 -9.69 23.07 28.71
CA LEU A 499 -9.46 21.68 29.08
C LEU A 499 -10.77 20.95 29.46
N SER A 500 -11.68 21.64 30.15
CA SER A 500 -13.02 21.10 30.44
C SER A 500 -13.81 20.82 29.15
N ASP A 501 -13.75 21.72 28.17
CA ASP A 501 -14.45 21.57 26.89
C ASP A 501 -13.88 20.43 26.04
N LYS A 502 -12.56 20.22 26.04
CA LYS A 502 -11.92 19.06 25.39
C LYS A 502 -12.27 17.72 26.05
N GLY A 503 -12.69 17.72 27.31
CA GLY A 503 -13.16 16.54 28.02
C GLY A 503 -14.57 16.08 27.62
N GLN A 504 -15.30 16.87 26.82
CA GLN A 504 -16.68 16.61 26.40
C GLN A 504 -16.83 16.49 24.87
N ASP A 505 -15.80 16.04 24.15
CA ASP A 505 -15.89 15.87 22.70
C ASP A 505 -16.72 14.63 22.32
N VAL A 506 -18.05 14.81 22.33
CA VAL A 506 -19.07 13.80 21.98
C VAL A 506 -18.79 13.21 20.59
N SER A 507 -18.22 14.00 19.68
CA SER A 507 -17.90 13.55 18.31
C SER A 507 -16.82 12.47 18.28
N TRP A 508 -15.85 12.53 19.19
CA TRP A 508 -14.79 11.51 19.29
C TRP A 508 -15.32 10.19 19.84
N VAL A 509 -16.24 10.25 20.81
CA VAL A 509 -16.90 9.06 21.36
C VAL A 509 -17.76 8.39 20.29
N GLU A 510 -18.52 9.16 19.51
CA GLU A 510 -19.32 8.65 18.39
C GLU A 510 -18.47 8.02 17.29
N GLN A 511 -17.36 8.67 16.89
CA GLN A 511 -16.42 8.13 15.91
C GLN A 511 -15.75 6.84 16.41
N LYS A 512 -15.37 6.79 17.68
CA LYS A 512 -14.84 5.58 18.30
C LYS A 512 -15.87 4.45 18.29
N GLN A 513 -17.13 4.75 18.61
CA GLN A 513 -18.23 3.79 18.58
C GLN A 513 -18.47 3.22 17.18
N LEU A 514 -18.45 4.09 16.16
CA LEU A 514 -18.59 3.70 14.75
C LEU A 514 -17.42 2.83 14.27
N LEU A 515 -16.19 3.15 14.69
CA LEU A 515 -15.02 2.32 14.40
C LEU A 515 -15.12 0.94 15.06
N PHE A 516 -15.67 0.84 16.27
CA PHE A 516 -15.92 -0.45 16.91
C PHE A 516 -16.95 -1.28 16.13
N GLN A 517 -18.05 -0.67 15.67
CA GLN A 517 -19.05 -1.35 14.86
C GLN A 517 -18.45 -1.85 13.54
N LYS A 518 -17.71 -0.99 12.85
CA LYS A 518 -17.06 -1.35 11.57
C LYS A 518 -15.99 -2.44 11.74
N ASN A 519 -15.23 -2.41 12.83
CA ASN A 519 -14.29 -3.49 13.14
C ASN A 519 -15.01 -4.81 13.45
N GLN A 520 -16.18 -4.76 14.08
CA GLN A 520 -16.98 -5.96 14.34
C GLN A 520 -17.51 -6.57 13.02
N GLU A 521 -18.03 -5.74 12.10
CA GLU A 521 -18.46 -6.20 10.77
C GLU A 521 -17.30 -6.80 9.97
N LEU A 522 -16.10 -6.25 10.07
CA LEU A 522 -14.91 -6.80 9.41
C LEU A 522 -14.50 -8.15 10.01
N LEU A 523 -14.58 -8.31 11.33
CA LEU A 523 -14.31 -9.59 11.99
C LEU A 523 -15.31 -10.67 11.57
N GLU A 524 -16.58 -10.32 11.45
CA GLU A 524 -17.62 -11.24 10.96
C GLU A 524 -17.34 -11.69 9.51
N LYS A 525 -16.99 -10.76 8.63
CA LYS A 525 -16.60 -11.08 7.23
C LYS A 525 -15.35 -11.95 7.13
N VAL A 526 -14.37 -11.73 7.99
CA VAL A 526 -13.17 -12.58 8.06
C VAL A 526 -13.56 -13.99 8.50
N SER A 527 -14.40 -14.12 9.53
CA SER A 527 -14.90 -15.42 9.98
C SER A 527 -15.69 -16.16 8.91
N GLU A 528 -16.54 -15.46 8.14
CA GLU A 528 -17.27 -16.04 7.00
C GLU A 528 -16.31 -16.53 5.92
N SER A 529 -15.31 -15.71 5.56
CA SER A 529 -14.30 -16.05 4.56
C SER A 529 -13.45 -17.26 4.99
N GLU A 530 -13.10 -17.36 6.27
CA GLU A 530 -12.38 -18.51 6.83
C GLU A 530 -13.23 -19.79 6.79
N CYS A 531 -14.53 -19.70 7.03
CA CYS A 531 -15.45 -20.84 6.86
C CYS A 531 -15.57 -21.28 5.41
N GLU A 532 -15.66 -20.33 4.46
CA GLU A 532 -15.68 -20.63 3.03
C GLU A 532 -14.36 -21.27 2.57
N GLU A 533 -13.21 -20.76 3.05
CA GLU A 533 -11.91 -21.34 2.78
C GLU A 533 -11.81 -22.78 3.29
N GLN A 534 -12.28 -23.05 4.51
CA GLN A 534 -12.32 -24.40 5.06
C GLN A 534 -13.19 -25.32 4.21
N ARG A 535 -14.36 -24.84 3.75
CA ARG A 535 -15.23 -25.61 2.86
C ARG A 535 -14.55 -25.95 1.54
N LEU A 536 -13.92 -24.97 0.90
CA LEU A 536 -13.19 -25.16 -0.36
C LEU A 536 -11.99 -26.10 -0.19
N ARG A 537 -11.28 -26.03 0.94
CA ARG A 537 -10.20 -26.97 1.26
C ARG A 537 -10.71 -28.40 1.39
N SER A 538 -11.88 -28.61 2.00
CA SER A 538 -12.51 -29.93 2.06
C SER A 538 -12.92 -30.42 0.66
N GLU A 539 -13.58 -29.59 -0.14
CA GLU A 539 -13.96 -29.93 -1.51
C GLU A 539 -12.73 -30.29 -2.38
N LEU A 540 -11.62 -29.56 -2.22
CA LEU A 540 -10.35 -29.88 -2.90
C LEU A 540 -9.76 -31.22 -2.46
N GLN A 541 -9.89 -31.59 -1.18
CA GLN A 541 -9.43 -32.88 -0.70
C GLN A 541 -10.30 -34.02 -1.26
N ASP A 542 -11.63 -33.85 -1.27
CA ASP A 542 -12.55 -34.83 -1.86
C ASP A 542 -12.24 -35.07 -3.35
N LEU A 543 -11.91 -34.00 -4.10
CA LEU A 543 -11.51 -34.11 -5.51
C LEU A 543 -10.16 -34.81 -5.68
N ARG A 544 -9.20 -34.63 -4.76
CA ARG A 544 -7.93 -35.35 -4.77
C ARG A 544 -8.14 -36.84 -4.52
N ASP A 545 -8.93 -37.19 -3.51
CA ASP A 545 -9.24 -38.58 -3.17
C ASP A 545 -9.98 -39.28 -4.34
N GLN A 546 -10.87 -38.57 -5.03
CA GLN A 546 -11.51 -39.05 -6.25
C GLN A 546 -10.50 -39.27 -7.39
N ASN A 547 -9.54 -38.37 -7.59
CA ASN A 547 -8.49 -38.52 -8.59
C ASN A 547 -7.59 -39.73 -8.29
N GLU A 548 -7.17 -39.89 -7.03
CA GLU A 548 -6.40 -41.06 -6.61
C GLU A 548 -7.17 -42.35 -6.89
N LEU A 549 -8.47 -42.39 -6.60
CA LEU A 549 -9.32 -43.55 -6.91
C LEU A 549 -9.38 -43.85 -8.42
N LEU A 550 -9.46 -42.81 -9.26
CA LEU A 550 -9.42 -42.95 -10.70
C LEU A 550 -8.06 -43.46 -11.19
N GLU A 551 -6.96 -42.99 -10.62
CA GLU A 551 -5.62 -43.51 -10.90
C GLU A 551 -5.50 -44.99 -10.53
N PHE A 552 -5.99 -45.40 -9.36
CA PHE A 552 -6.05 -46.81 -8.99
C PHE A 552 -6.90 -47.63 -9.97
N ARG A 553 -8.04 -47.09 -10.41
CA ARG A 553 -8.91 -47.77 -11.37
C ARG A 553 -8.23 -47.93 -12.73
N ILE A 554 -7.49 -46.93 -13.19
CA ILE A 554 -6.70 -47.01 -14.43
C ILE A 554 -5.62 -48.08 -14.30
N LEU A 555 -4.85 -48.06 -13.21
CA LEU A 555 -3.80 -49.08 -12.97
C LEU A 555 -4.38 -50.50 -12.89
N GLU A 556 -5.56 -50.67 -12.29
CA GLU A 556 -6.25 -51.95 -12.24
C GLU A 556 -6.69 -52.43 -13.64
N LEU A 557 -7.14 -51.50 -14.50
CA LEU A 557 -7.50 -51.78 -15.90
C LEU A 557 -6.25 -52.13 -16.73
N GLU A 558 -5.14 -51.42 -16.55
CA GLU A 558 -3.86 -51.71 -17.21
C GLU A 558 -3.29 -53.08 -16.79
N GLU A 559 -3.40 -53.46 -15.51
CA GLU A 559 -2.95 -54.78 -15.04
C GLU A 559 -3.85 -55.92 -15.55
N ARG A 560 -5.16 -55.67 -15.70
CA ARG A 560 -6.09 -56.60 -16.36
C ARG A 560 -5.77 -56.77 -17.84
N GLU A 561 -5.34 -55.70 -18.52
CA GLU A 561 -4.87 -55.77 -19.90
C GLU A 561 -3.58 -56.61 -20.02
N ARG A 562 -2.61 -56.41 -19.10
CA ARG A 562 -1.37 -57.20 -19.07
C ARG A 562 -1.57 -58.68 -18.73
N ARG A 563 -2.59 -59.02 -17.92
CA ARG A 563 -2.91 -60.41 -17.51
C ARG A 563 -3.88 -61.12 -18.47
N SER A 564 -4.43 -60.42 -19.46
CA SER A 564 -5.25 -61.03 -20.51
C SER A 564 -4.40 -62.00 -21.35
N PRO A 565 -4.88 -63.22 -21.67
CA PRO A 565 -4.10 -64.16 -22.47
C PRO A 565 -3.93 -63.63 -23.89
N VAL A 566 -2.69 -63.22 -24.22
CA VAL A 566 -2.06 -63.09 -25.54
C VAL A 566 -3.05 -62.87 -26.71
N LEU A 567 -3.75 -61.74 -26.74
CA LEU A 567 -4.41 -61.24 -27.95
C LEU A 567 -3.80 -59.93 -28.48
N PHE A 568 -2.97 -59.26 -27.70
CA PHE A 568 -2.27 -58.03 -28.10
C PHE A 568 -0.75 -58.25 -28.17
N GLN A 569 -0.30 -59.07 -29.12
CA GLN A 569 1.12 -59.05 -29.49
C GLN A 569 1.37 -57.78 -30.32
N GLN A 570 2.31 -56.94 -29.87
CA GLN A 570 2.76 -55.66 -30.45
C GLN A 570 2.41 -55.48 -31.95
N LEU A 571 1.26 -54.87 -32.22
CA LEU A 571 0.92 -54.35 -33.55
C LEU A 571 1.37 -52.89 -33.60
N HIS A 572 2.22 -52.55 -34.57
CA HIS A 572 2.56 -51.16 -34.83
C HIS A 572 1.31 -50.47 -35.38
N PHE A 573 0.73 -49.56 -34.61
CA PHE A 573 -0.49 -48.83 -34.97
C PHE A 573 -0.11 -47.66 -35.88
N PRO A 574 -0.57 -47.61 -37.15
CA PRO A 574 -0.40 -46.42 -37.98
C PRO A 574 -1.17 -45.23 -37.37
N GLU A 575 -0.59 -44.02 -37.43
CA GLU A 575 -1.25 -42.81 -36.93
C GLU A 575 -2.64 -42.63 -37.57
N GLY A 576 -3.67 -42.55 -36.73
CA GLY A 576 -5.05 -42.25 -37.14
C GLY A 576 -6.03 -43.43 -37.17
N LEU A 577 -5.61 -44.66 -36.85
CA LEU A 577 -6.53 -45.81 -36.74
C LEU A 577 -6.55 -46.38 -35.32
N SER A 578 -7.75 -46.58 -34.76
CA SER A 578 -7.89 -47.22 -33.46
C SER A 578 -7.66 -48.73 -33.56
N ALA A 579 -7.24 -49.36 -32.46
CA ALA A 579 -7.05 -50.81 -32.39
C ALA A 579 -8.30 -51.58 -32.82
N LEU A 580 -9.49 -51.11 -32.42
CA LEU A 580 -10.78 -51.68 -32.83
C LEU A 580 -10.98 -51.60 -34.35
N GLN A 581 -10.60 -50.48 -34.97
CA GLN A 581 -10.75 -50.25 -36.40
C GLN A 581 -9.85 -51.16 -37.23
N ILE A 582 -8.66 -51.52 -36.71
CA ILE A 582 -7.76 -52.50 -37.33
C ILE A 582 -8.34 -53.91 -37.23
N TYR A 583 -8.90 -54.30 -36.09
CA TYR A 583 -9.58 -55.60 -35.95
C TYR A 583 -10.84 -55.69 -36.82
N CYS A 584 -11.68 -54.66 -36.84
CA CYS A 584 -12.85 -54.59 -37.72
C CYS A 584 -12.45 -54.68 -39.20
N GLN A 585 -11.41 -53.96 -39.63
CA GLN A 585 -10.88 -54.06 -40.99
C GLN A 585 -10.34 -55.47 -41.32
N ALA A 586 -9.67 -56.12 -40.37
CA ALA A 586 -9.18 -57.50 -40.54
C ALA A 586 -10.32 -58.51 -40.68
N GLU A 587 -11.48 -58.26 -40.06
CA GLU A 587 -12.71 -59.04 -40.25
C GLU A 587 -13.57 -58.56 -41.44
N GLY A 588 -13.09 -57.59 -42.23
CA GLY A 588 -13.80 -57.05 -43.40
C GLY A 588 -14.95 -56.07 -43.07
N VAL A 589 -15.08 -55.67 -41.81
CA VAL A 589 -16.05 -54.68 -41.32
C VAL A 589 -15.44 -53.29 -41.44
N THR A 590 -15.85 -52.55 -42.47
CA THR A 590 -15.28 -51.24 -42.79
C THR A 590 -16.17 -50.06 -42.42
N ASP A 591 -17.49 -50.23 -42.44
CA ASP A 591 -18.46 -49.22 -42.01
C ASP A 591 -19.55 -49.86 -41.13
N VAL A 592 -19.49 -49.59 -39.83
CA VAL A 592 -20.54 -49.99 -38.88
C VAL A 592 -21.58 -48.87 -38.84
N VAL A 593 -22.61 -49.00 -39.67
CA VAL A 593 -23.75 -48.07 -39.65
C VAL A 593 -24.77 -48.55 -38.61
N MET A 594 -24.84 -47.84 -37.49
CA MET A 594 -25.68 -48.21 -36.35
C MET A 594 -27.16 -48.35 -36.73
N SER A 595 -27.66 -47.47 -37.60
CA SER A 595 -29.04 -47.53 -38.12
C SER A 595 -29.32 -48.82 -38.91
N ASP A 596 -28.31 -49.37 -39.60
CA ASP A 596 -28.47 -50.60 -40.38
C ASP A 596 -28.37 -51.85 -39.51
N LEU A 597 -27.59 -51.80 -38.42
CA LEU A 597 -27.59 -52.85 -37.40
C LEU A 597 -28.90 -52.87 -36.61
N MET A 598 -29.45 -51.70 -36.25
CA MET A 598 -30.77 -51.60 -35.62
C MET A 598 -31.88 -52.19 -36.51
N LYS A 599 -31.92 -51.84 -37.81
CA LYS A 599 -32.87 -52.42 -38.76
C LYS A 599 -32.75 -53.96 -38.84
N LYS A 600 -31.53 -54.49 -38.84
CA LYS A 600 -31.30 -55.95 -38.85
C LYS A 600 -31.79 -56.60 -37.55
N LEU A 601 -31.61 -55.96 -36.40
CA LEU A 601 -32.11 -56.43 -35.12
C LEU A 601 -33.64 -56.34 -35.01
N ASP A 602 -34.27 -55.31 -35.59
CA ASP A 602 -35.73 -55.19 -35.63
C ASP A 602 -36.33 -56.34 -36.47
N ILE A 603 -35.76 -56.63 -37.66
CA ILE A 603 -36.17 -57.77 -38.49
C ILE A 603 -35.96 -59.11 -37.75
N LEU A 604 -34.87 -59.25 -37.00
CA LEU A 604 -34.63 -60.45 -36.20
C LEU A 604 -35.62 -60.57 -35.03
N GLY A 605 -35.95 -59.46 -34.37
CA GLY A 605 -36.91 -59.42 -33.27
C GLY A 605 -38.34 -59.80 -33.68
N ASP A 606 -38.71 -59.56 -34.94
CA ASP A 606 -40.00 -59.95 -35.52
C ASP A 606 -40.10 -61.46 -35.87
N ASN A 607 -38.99 -62.22 -35.79
CA ASN A 607 -39.00 -63.66 -36.08
C ASN A 607 -39.57 -64.47 -34.90
N ALA A 608 -40.77 -65.02 -35.07
CA ALA A 608 -41.47 -65.84 -34.08
C ALA A 608 -40.81 -67.21 -33.74
N THR A 609 -39.67 -67.54 -34.36
CA THR A 609 -38.94 -68.80 -34.16
C THR A 609 -37.76 -68.70 -33.19
N LEU A 610 -37.48 -67.51 -32.65
CA LEU A 610 -36.40 -67.31 -31.67
C LEU A 610 -36.77 -67.92 -30.31
N SER A 611 -35.81 -68.61 -29.69
CA SER A 611 -35.91 -69.04 -28.29
C SER A 611 -35.94 -67.85 -27.33
N ASN A 612 -36.43 -68.05 -26.11
CA ASN A 612 -36.50 -66.98 -25.10
C ASN A 612 -35.12 -66.36 -24.81
N GLU A 613 -34.04 -67.16 -24.84
CA GLU A 613 -32.68 -66.67 -24.65
C GLU A 613 -32.22 -65.79 -25.82
N GLU A 614 -32.51 -66.19 -27.07
CA GLU A 614 -32.18 -65.41 -28.26
C GLU A 614 -32.99 -64.10 -28.32
N GLN A 615 -34.26 -64.12 -27.91
CA GLN A 615 -35.07 -62.90 -27.80
C GLN A 615 -34.47 -61.91 -26.79
N VAL A 616 -34.02 -62.40 -25.63
CA VAL A 616 -33.34 -61.56 -24.64
C VAL A 616 -32.05 -60.97 -25.21
N VAL A 617 -31.26 -61.75 -25.96
CA VAL A 617 -30.04 -61.28 -26.62
C VAL A 617 -30.34 -60.19 -27.65
N VAL A 618 -31.39 -60.34 -28.46
CA VAL A 618 -31.82 -59.32 -29.45
C VAL A 618 -32.22 -58.01 -28.75
N ILE A 619 -33.00 -58.10 -27.65
CA ILE A 619 -33.42 -56.93 -26.85
C ILE A 619 -32.20 -56.24 -26.21
N GLN A 620 -31.26 -57.01 -25.65
CA GLN A 620 -30.03 -56.48 -25.07
C GLN A 620 -29.17 -55.80 -26.12
N ALA A 621 -28.94 -56.44 -27.28
CA ALA A 621 -28.18 -55.86 -28.38
C ALA A 621 -28.81 -54.54 -28.88
N ARG A 622 -30.14 -54.49 -28.99
CA ARG A 622 -30.88 -53.26 -29.35
C ARG A 622 -30.70 -52.15 -28.33
N THR A 623 -30.72 -52.49 -27.04
CA THR A 623 -30.49 -51.54 -25.94
C THR A 623 -29.08 -50.99 -25.98
N VAL A 624 -28.08 -51.86 -26.19
CA VAL A 624 -26.66 -51.46 -26.30
C VAL A 624 -26.45 -50.53 -27.50
N LEU A 625 -27.01 -50.85 -28.68
CA LEU A 625 -26.91 -49.98 -29.85
C LEU A 625 -27.60 -48.63 -29.61
N THR A 626 -28.78 -48.61 -28.98
CA THR A 626 -29.48 -47.35 -28.67
C THR A 626 -28.66 -46.46 -27.73
N LEU A 627 -27.98 -47.05 -26.74
CA LEU A 627 -27.09 -46.30 -25.84
C LEU A 627 -25.82 -45.82 -26.57
N ALA A 628 -25.28 -46.63 -27.47
CA ALA A 628 -24.13 -46.26 -28.29
C ALA A 628 -24.48 -45.12 -29.27
N GLU A 629 -25.70 -45.07 -29.80
CA GLU A 629 -26.18 -44.00 -30.70
C GLU A 629 -26.21 -42.68 -29.95
N LYS A 630 -26.85 -42.66 -28.76
CA LYS A 630 -26.88 -41.48 -27.88
C LYS A 630 -25.49 -41.01 -27.47
N TRP A 631 -24.57 -41.94 -27.21
CA TRP A 631 -23.20 -41.60 -26.86
C TRP A 631 -22.45 -40.99 -28.06
N LEU A 632 -22.62 -41.55 -29.26
CA LEU A 632 -22.06 -41.00 -30.50
C LEU A 632 -22.60 -39.59 -30.79
N GLU A 633 -23.92 -39.38 -30.67
CA GLU A 633 -24.53 -38.05 -30.81
C GLU A 633 -23.93 -37.04 -29.82
N SER A 634 -23.73 -37.44 -28.56
CA SER A 634 -23.06 -36.60 -27.56
C SER A 634 -21.60 -36.28 -27.93
N VAL A 635 -20.87 -37.26 -28.48
CA VAL A 635 -19.50 -37.07 -28.96
C VAL A 635 -19.47 -36.14 -30.19
N GLU A 636 -20.44 -36.23 -31.09
CA GLU A 636 -20.53 -35.36 -32.26
C GLU A 636 -20.89 -33.91 -31.88
N MET A 637 -21.81 -33.72 -30.92
CA MET A 637 -22.12 -32.40 -30.37
C MET A 637 -20.89 -31.76 -29.69
N THR A 638 -20.19 -32.51 -28.85
CA THR A 638 -18.96 -32.02 -28.19
C THR A 638 -17.85 -31.73 -29.20
N ARG A 639 -17.66 -32.59 -30.21
CA ARG A 639 -16.71 -32.36 -31.31
C ARG A 639 -17.05 -31.10 -32.11
N SER A 640 -18.33 -30.86 -32.39
CA SER A 640 -18.78 -29.65 -33.09
C SER A 640 -18.54 -28.40 -32.26
N SER A 641 -18.83 -28.45 -30.96
CA SER A 641 -18.52 -27.36 -30.03
C SER A 641 -17.02 -27.08 -29.96
N LEU A 642 -16.18 -28.11 -29.87
CA LEU A 642 -14.72 -27.98 -29.86
C LEU A 642 -14.18 -27.43 -31.19
N ASN A 643 -14.76 -27.82 -32.31
CA ASN A 643 -14.39 -27.28 -33.61
C ASN A 643 -14.75 -25.79 -33.72
N GLN A 644 -15.90 -25.38 -33.15
CA GLN A 644 -16.28 -23.97 -33.09
C GLN A 644 -15.31 -23.17 -32.23
N THR A 645 -14.97 -23.64 -31.02
CA THR A 645 -14.01 -22.94 -30.15
C THR A 645 -12.61 -22.87 -30.78
N ARG A 646 -12.17 -23.92 -31.48
CA ARG A 646 -10.93 -23.89 -32.26
C ARG A 646 -10.96 -22.81 -33.34
N LEU A 647 -12.09 -22.66 -34.04
CA LEU A 647 -12.26 -21.62 -35.06
C LEU A 647 -12.20 -20.23 -34.43
N ASP A 648 -12.91 -20.03 -33.32
CA ASP A 648 -12.96 -18.75 -32.61
C ASP A 648 -11.55 -18.35 -32.14
N ILE A 649 -10.80 -19.26 -31.50
CA ILE A 649 -9.41 -19.03 -31.10
C ILE A 649 -8.52 -18.68 -32.30
N GLN A 650 -8.72 -19.34 -33.44
CA GLN A 650 -7.96 -19.04 -34.65
C GLN A 650 -8.27 -17.62 -35.16
N THR A 651 -9.52 -17.18 -35.09
CA THR A 651 -9.88 -15.80 -35.44
C THR A 651 -9.29 -14.80 -34.46
N GLU A 652 -9.35 -15.03 -33.15
CA GLU A 652 -8.74 -14.15 -32.15
C GLU A 652 -7.23 -14.03 -32.36
N LYS A 653 -6.54 -15.15 -32.63
CA LYS A 653 -5.11 -15.18 -32.96
C LYS A 653 -4.78 -14.28 -34.16
N GLU A 654 -5.61 -14.27 -35.20
CA GLU A 654 -5.44 -13.39 -36.35
C GLU A 654 -5.64 -11.91 -35.97
N HIS A 655 -6.60 -11.60 -35.11
CA HIS A 655 -6.79 -10.24 -34.58
C HIS A 655 -5.60 -9.78 -33.74
N PHE A 656 -5.10 -10.63 -32.84
CA PHE A 656 -3.89 -10.34 -32.05
C PHE A 656 -2.66 -10.14 -32.94
N SER A 657 -2.55 -10.92 -34.02
CA SER A 657 -1.45 -10.77 -34.98
C SER A 657 -1.50 -9.41 -35.71
N LYS A 658 -2.70 -8.95 -36.08
CA LYS A 658 -2.90 -7.62 -36.67
C LYS A 658 -2.58 -6.50 -35.68
N LEU A 659 -3.10 -6.59 -34.45
CA LEU A 659 -2.81 -5.64 -33.36
C LEU A 659 -1.31 -5.54 -33.07
N LYS A 660 -0.63 -6.69 -33.02
CA LYS A 660 0.83 -6.73 -32.88
C LYS A 660 1.52 -5.99 -34.02
N GLY A 661 1.10 -6.21 -35.28
CA GLY A 661 1.63 -5.51 -36.44
C GLY A 661 1.50 -3.98 -36.32
N TYR A 662 0.32 -3.48 -35.93
CA TYR A 662 0.12 -2.04 -35.71
C TYR A 662 1.01 -1.46 -34.60
N LEU A 663 1.22 -2.23 -33.52
CA LEU A 663 2.11 -1.81 -32.45
C LEU A 663 3.58 -1.77 -32.90
N ASP A 664 4.01 -2.74 -33.69
CA ASP A 664 5.35 -2.78 -34.26
C ASP A 664 5.58 -1.57 -35.21
N GLU A 665 4.62 -1.27 -36.09
CA GLU A 665 4.65 -0.08 -36.97
C GLU A 665 4.71 1.23 -36.18
N GLU A 666 3.90 1.35 -35.13
CA GLU A 666 3.86 2.53 -34.27
C GLU A 666 5.17 2.70 -33.47
N LEU A 667 5.79 1.60 -33.02
CA LEU A 667 7.10 1.63 -32.38
C LEU A 667 8.20 2.07 -33.35
N ASP A 668 8.18 1.56 -34.58
CA ASP A 668 9.11 1.98 -35.63
C ASP A 668 8.95 3.47 -35.96
N TYR A 669 7.72 3.97 -36.04
CA TYR A 669 7.45 5.40 -36.24
C TYR A 669 7.99 6.25 -35.09
N ARG A 670 7.75 5.86 -33.82
CA ARG A 670 8.29 6.57 -32.65
C ARG A 670 9.80 6.56 -32.63
N LYS A 671 10.43 5.44 -33.01
CA LYS A 671 11.88 5.33 -33.11
C LYS A 671 12.44 6.26 -34.18
N GLN A 672 11.84 6.27 -35.37
CA GLN A 672 12.24 7.18 -36.45
C GLN A 672 12.11 8.65 -36.03
N SER A 673 10.98 9.04 -35.41
CA SER A 673 10.78 10.39 -34.90
C SER A 673 11.81 10.79 -33.84
N MET A 674 12.17 9.85 -32.95
CA MET A 674 13.21 10.04 -31.95
C MET A 674 14.60 10.20 -32.60
N ASP A 675 14.93 9.37 -33.58
CA ASP A 675 16.19 9.45 -34.33
C ASP A 675 16.31 10.76 -35.11
N GLU A 676 15.21 11.24 -35.72
CA GLU A 676 15.14 12.55 -36.36
C GLU A 676 15.35 13.70 -35.37
N ALA A 677 14.73 13.62 -34.18
CA ALA A 677 14.94 14.60 -33.13
C ALA A 677 16.40 14.61 -32.63
N HIS A 678 17.01 13.44 -32.41
CA HIS A 678 18.41 13.32 -32.04
C HIS A 678 19.35 13.89 -33.12
N LYS A 679 19.08 13.59 -34.40
CA LYS A 679 19.82 14.17 -35.51
C LYS A 679 19.72 15.70 -35.50
N ARG A 680 18.53 16.24 -35.26
CA ARG A 680 18.33 17.69 -35.20
C ARG A 680 19.08 18.33 -34.04
N ILE A 681 19.12 17.67 -32.88
CA ILE A 681 19.92 18.11 -31.73
C ILE A 681 21.40 18.16 -32.11
N LEU A 682 21.94 17.11 -32.72
CA LEU A 682 23.34 17.07 -33.15
C LEU A 682 23.67 18.16 -34.18
N GLU A 683 22.76 18.44 -35.13
CA GLU A 683 22.92 19.55 -36.07
C GLU A 683 22.95 20.91 -35.37
N LEU A 684 22.05 21.13 -34.40
CA LEU A 684 22.02 22.35 -33.60
C LEU A 684 23.28 22.49 -32.75
N GLU A 685 23.75 21.41 -32.13
CA GLU A 685 25.00 21.38 -31.36
C GLU A 685 26.20 21.69 -32.26
N ALA A 686 26.29 21.10 -33.45
CA ALA A 686 27.35 21.39 -34.42
C ALA A 686 27.35 22.87 -34.85
N MET A 687 26.17 23.43 -35.16
CA MET A 687 26.04 24.87 -35.48
C MET A 687 26.45 25.76 -34.30
N LEU A 688 26.10 25.37 -33.06
CA LEU A 688 26.53 26.09 -31.86
C LEU A 688 28.05 26.02 -31.66
N TYR A 689 28.65 24.85 -31.86
CA TYR A 689 30.11 24.69 -31.79
C TYR A 689 30.83 25.51 -32.87
N GLU A 690 30.33 25.55 -34.11
CA GLU A 690 30.87 26.39 -35.17
C GLU A 690 30.76 27.89 -34.84
N ALA A 691 29.59 28.33 -34.34
CA ALA A 691 29.38 29.71 -33.90
C ALA A 691 30.35 30.10 -32.78
N LEU A 692 30.56 29.23 -31.79
CA LEU A 692 31.52 29.45 -30.70
C LEU A 692 32.98 29.48 -31.20
N ARG A 693 33.33 28.64 -32.19
CA ARG A 693 34.70 28.60 -32.76
C ARG A 693 35.01 29.85 -33.59
N LEU A 694 34.04 30.39 -34.33
CA LEU A 694 34.18 31.66 -35.04
C LEU A 694 34.38 32.85 -34.09
N ASP A 695 33.79 32.79 -32.89
CA ASP A 695 33.94 33.77 -31.81
C ASP A 695 35.36 33.76 -31.18
N GLU A 696 36.09 32.63 -31.27
CA GLU A 696 37.48 32.52 -30.78
C GLU A 696 38.54 33.00 -31.78
N HIS A 697 38.28 32.94 -33.09
CA HIS A 697 39.26 33.25 -34.14
C HIS A 697 39.18 34.67 -34.72
N SER A 698 38.13 35.43 -34.42
CA SER A 698 38.07 36.84 -34.80
C SER A 698 38.92 37.67 -33.82
N SER A 699 39.92 38.39 -34.34
CA SER A 699 40.72 39.37 -33.56
C SER A 699 39.92 40.64 -33.21
N LEU A 700 38.58 40.57 -33.21
CA LEU A 700 37.63 41.64 -32.94
C LEU A 700 37.05 41.52 -31.53
N LYS A 701 37.88 41.13 -30.55
CA LYS A 701 37.48 41.07 -29.13
C LYS A 701 37.06 42.42 -28.54
N GLN A 702 37.26 43.53 -29.25
CA GLN A 702 37.03 44.89 -28.74
C GLN A 702 35.81 45.59 -29.36
N GLU A 703 35.35 45.20 -30.56
CA GLU A 703 34.15 45.80 -31.19
C GLU A 703 32.89 44.94 -31.04
N LEU A 704 33.00 43.62 -30.90
CA LEU A 704 31.86 42.73 -30.62
C LEU A 704 31.47 42.63 -29.14
N GLN A 705 32.17 43.33 -28.24
CA GLN A 705 31.67 43.52 -26.86
C GLN A 705 30.34 44.29 -26.83
N ALA A 706 30.02 45.05 -27.89
CA ALA A 706 28.75 45.74 -28.06
C ALA A 706 27.60 44.82 -28.54
N ASP A 707 27.90 43.71 -29.23
CA ASP A 707 26.91 42.76 -29.78
C ASP A 707 26.84 41.43 -29.03
N ARG A 708 27.62 41.26 -27.95
CA ARG A 708 27.31 40.24 -26.96
C ARG A 708 26.01 40.64 -26.30
N LEU A 709 24.97 39.79 -26.47
CA LEU A 709 23.69 39.89 -25.75
C LEU A 709 23.99 40.44 -24.36
N THR A 710 23.46 41.62 -24.06
CA THR A 710 23.68 42.27 -22.77
C THR A 710 23.28 41.31 -21.66
N GLY A 711 23.81 41.48 -20.45
CA GLY A 711 23.44 40.61 -19.32
C GLY A 711 21.92 40.47 -19.16
N GLU A 712 21.20 41.55 -19.47
CA GLU A 712 19.73 41.59 -19.52
C GLU A 712 19.16 40.70 -20.63
N GLN A 713 19.64 40.81 -21.88
CA GLN A 713 19.17 39.97 -22.99
C GLN A 713 19.50 38.49 -22.80
N ARG A 714 20.63 38.15 -22.17
CA ARG A 714 20.96 36.76 -21.78
C ARG A 714 20.03 36.25 -20.69
N ALA A 715 19.76 37.09 -19.69
CA ALA A 715 18.79 36.77 -18.65
C ALA A 715 17.38 36.62 -19.22
N GLU A 716 17.02 37.40 -20.23
CA GLU A 716 15.74 37.32 -20.94
C GLU A 716 15.61 36.04 -21.75
N LEU A 717 16.64 35.68 -22.52
CA LEU A 717 16.69 34.43 -23.25
C LEU A 717 16.68 33.22 -22.30
N SER A 718 17.41 33.27 -21.19
CA SER A 718 17.39 32.23 -20.16
C SER A 718 16.00 32.10 -19.54
N ARG A 719 15.33 33.23 -19.22
CA ARG A 719 13.95 33.24 -18.71
C ARG A 719 12.97 32.67 -19.74
N ALA A 720 13.10 33.03 -21.01
CA ALA A 720 12.25 32.53 -22.09
C ALA A 720 12.46 31.03 -22.32
N MET A 721 13.70 30.56 -22.29
CA MET A 721 14.03 29.14 -22.40
C MET A 721 13.50 28.36 -21.18
N ASP A 722 13.63 28.89 -19.97
CA ASP A 722 13.09 28.25 -18.77
C ASP A 722 11.55 28.24 -18.78
N GLN A 723 10.92 29.29 -19.30
CA GLN A 723 9.47 29.33 -19.52
C GLN A 723 9.04 28.28 -20.55
N TRP A 724 9.77 28.14 -21.67
CA TRP A 724 9.50 27.13 -22.68
C TRP A 724 9.69 25.72 -22.13
N LYS A 725 10.78 25.45 -21.40
CA LYS A 725 11.02 24.16 -20.73
C LYS A 725 9.90 23.84 -19.75
N ARG A 726 9.44 24.82 -18.96
CA ARG A 726 8.30 24.66 -18.07
C ARG A 726 7.01 24.34 -18.83
N SER A 727 6.75 25.03 -19.96
CA SER A 727 5.59 24.77 -20.82
C SER A 727 5.61 23.34 -21.36
N VAL A 728 6.73 22.91 -21.95
CA VAL A 728 6.87 21.56 -22.51
C VAL A 728 6.73 20.49 -21.43
N MET A 729 7.32 20.68 -20.25
CA MET A 729 7.16 19.75 -19.14
C MET A 729 5.72 19.69 -18.59
N CYS A 730 5.01 20.81 -18.61
CA CYS A 730 3.58 20.84 -18.28
C CYS A 730 2.75 20.09 -19.33
N GLU A 731 2.98 20.34 -20.61
CA GLU A 731 2.29 19.66 -21.72
C GLU A 731 2.53 18.14 -21.72
N LEU A 732 3.76 17.69 -21.44
CA LEU A 732 4.07 16.26 -21.33
C LEU A 732 3.31 15.62 -20.15
N ARG A 733 3.31 16.26 -18.97
CA ARG A 733 2.55 15.77 -17.81
C ARG A 733 1.04 15.76 -18.06
N GLU A 734 0.53 16.74 -18.80
CA GLU A 734 -0.88 16.79 -19.20
C GLU A 734 -1.23 15.65 -20.17
N ARG A 735 -0.33 15.33 -21.11
CA ARG A 735 -0.49 14.16 -22.01
C ARG A 735 -0.44 12.84 -21.25
N ASP A 736 0.50 12.67 -20.34
CA ASP A 736 0.57 11.46 -19.49
C ASP A 736 -0.69 11.32 -18.62
N ALA A 737 -1.17 12.42 -18.04
CA ALA A 737 -2.42 12.44 -17.27
C ALA A 737 -3.67 12.20 -18.14
N GLN A 738 -3.63 12.55 -19.42
CA GLN A 738 -4.70 12.25 -20.38
C GLN A 738 -4.71 10.74 -20.70
N ILE A 739 -3.56 10.15 -21.01
CA ILE A 739 -3.42 8.71 -21.28
C ILE A 739 -3.89 7.89 -20.06
N LEU A 740 -3.53 8.32 -18.85
CA LEU A 740 -3.98 7.65 -17.62
C LEU A 740 -5.50 7.73 -17.42
N ARG A 741 -6.14 8.86 -17.77
CA ARG A 741 -7.60 8.99 -17.71
C ARG A 741 -8.29 8.09 -18.72
N GLU A 742 -7.84 8.08 -19.97
CA GLU A 742 -8.38 7.21 -21.02
C GLU A 742 -8.25 5.72 -20.64
N ARG A 743 -7.11 5.31 -20.07
CA ARG A 743 -6.93 3.94 -19.57
C ARG A 743 -7.85 3.62 -18.39
N MET A 744 -8.09 4.58 -17.50
CA MET A 744 -9.00 4.42 -16.37
C MET A 744 -10.46 4.29 -16.82
N GLU A 745 -10.88 5.07 -17.81
CA GLU A 745 -12.22 4.99 -18.42
C GLU A 745 -12.43 3.62 -19.09
N LEU A 746 -11.45 3.14 -19.88
CA LEU A 746 -11.50 1.80 -20.47
C LEU A 746 -11.57 0.69 -19.40
N LEU A 747 -10.85 0.84 -18.31
CA LEU A 747 -10.88 -0.10 -17.19
C LEU A 747 -12.24 -0.10 -16.48
N GLN A 748 -12.85 1.07 -16.27
CA GLN A 748 -14.20 1.19 -15.71
C GLN A 748 -15.25 0.56 -16.61
N LEU A 749 -15.18 0.77 -17.93
CA LEU A 749 -16.07 0.13 -18.90
C LEU A 749 -15.91 -1.40 -18.88
N ALA A 750 -14.68 -1.90 -18.79
CA ALA A 750 -14.42 -3.33 -18.67
C ALA A 750 -14.96 -3.90 -17.35
N GLN A 751 -14.80 -3.18 -16.23
CA GLN A 751 -15.36 -3.57 -14.93
C GLN A 751 -16.88 -3.59 -14.94
N GLN A 752 -17.53 -2.60 -15.55
CA GLN A 752 -18.99 -2.58 -15.69
C GLN A 752 -19.47 -3.76 -16.54
N ARG A 753 -18.80 -4.04 -17.65
CA ARG A 753 -19.12 -5.21 -18.50
C ARG A 753 -18.96 -6.53 -17.75
N ASN A 754 -17.92 -6.67 -16.91
CA ASN A 754 -17.75 -7.86 -16.08
C ASN A 754 -18.89 -8.01 -15.08
N LYS A 755 -19.31 -6.93 -14.43
CA LYS A 755 -20.45 -6.93 -13.52
C LYS A 755 -21.76 -7.33 -14.22
N ASP A 756 -22.03 -6.77 -15.40
CA ASP A 756 -23.21 -7.13 -16.18
C ASP A 756 -23.19 -8.62 -16.58
N LEU A 757 -22.01 -9.16 -16.93
CA LEU A 757 -21.84 -10.58 -17.23
C LEU A 757 -22.01 -11.46 -15.98
N GLU A 758 -21.53 -11.03 -14.82
CA GLU A 758 -21.75 -11.70 -13.53
C GLU A 758 -23.24 -11.78 -13.20
N GLU A 759 -23.99 -10.68 -13.39
CA GLU A 759 -25.44 -10.64 -13.19
C GLU A 759 -26.17 -11.61 -14.13
N VAL A 760 -25.76 -11.69 -15.41
CA VAL A 760 -26.29 -12.66 -16.38
C VAL A 760 -25.98 -14.11 -15.96
N ILE A 761 -24.76 -14.39 -15.51
CA ILE A 761 -24.36 -15.72 -15.02
C ILE A 761 -25.19 -16.10 -13.79
N GLU A 762 -25.40 -15.18 -12.85
CA GLU A 762 -26.26 -15.43 -11.69
C GLU A 762 -27.71 -15.70 -12.09
N ALA A 763 -28.26 -14.95 -13.05
CA ALA A 763 -29.60 -15.19 -13.57
C ALA A 763 -29.71 -16.58 -14.20
N GLN A 764 -28.71 -16.99 -14.99
CA GLN A 764 -28.65 -18.35 -15.57
C GLN A 764 -28.55 -19.41 -14.48
N LYS A 765 -27.74 -19.21 -13.43
CA LYS A 765 -27.66 -20.14 -12.29
C LYS A 765 -28.99 -20.29 -11.57
N ARG A 766 -29.75 -19.21 -11.40
CA ARG A 766 -31.12 -19.27 -10.82
C ARG A 766 -32.07 -20.05 -11.73
N GLN A 767 -32.03 -19.81 -13.04
CA GLN A 767 -32.85 -20.57 -14.01
C GLN A 767 -32.52 -22.07 -14.01
N ILE A 768 -31.23 -22.44 -13.93
CA ILE A 768 -30.81 -23.84 -13.84
C ILE A 768 -31.38 -24.48 -12.57
N LYS A 769 -31.25 -23.83 -11.41
CA LYS A 769 -31.83 -24.33 -10.14
C LYS A 769 -33.34 -24.51 -10.24
N GLU A 770 -34.07 -23.56 -10.82
CA GLU A 770 -35.52 -23.71 -11.02
C GLU A 770 -35.87 -24.89 -11.93
N LEU A 771 -35.07 -25.14 -12.98
CA LEU A 771 -35.26 -26.29 -13.86
C LEU A 771 -34.96 -27.60 -13.14
N GLU A 772 -33.90 -27.65 -12.33
CA GLU A 772 -33.54 -28.79 -11.48
C GLU A 772 -34.66 -29.10 -10.47
N GLU A 773 -35.21 -28.08 -9.80
CA GLU A 773 -36.33 -28.24 -8.87
C GLU A 773 -37.61 -28.74 -9.57
N LYS A 774 -37.93 -28.18 -10.75
CA LYS A 774 -39.06 -28.65 -11.57
C LYS A 774 -38.86 -30.10 -12.02
N PHE A 775 -37.65 -30.47 -12.39
CA PHE A 775 -37.31 -31.84 -12.76
C PHE A 775 -37.45 -32.80 -11.58
N LEU A 776 -36.92 -32.43 -10.40
CA LEU A 776 -37.07 -33.21 -9.17
C LEU A 776 -38.54 -33.37 -8.78
N PHE A 777 -39.35 -32.31 -8.90
CA PHE A 777 -40.78 -32.38 -8.65
C PHE A 777 -41.50 -33.34 -9.60
N LEU A 778 -41.23 -33.25 -10.91
CA LEU A 778 -41.78 -34.18 -11.89
C LEU A 778 -41.35 -35.61 -11.62
N PHE A 779 -40.06 -35.82 -11.33
CA PHE A 779 -39.52 -37.13 -10.99
C PHE A 779 -40.19 -37.75 -9.77
N LEU A 780 -40.37 -36.97 -8.69
CA LEU A 780 -41.11 -37.39 -7.49
C LEU A 780 -42.58 -37.69 -7.81
N PHE A 781 -43.24 -36.82 -8.57
CA PHE A 781 -44.65 -36.99 -8.95
C PHE A 781 -44.86 -38.28 -9.74
N PHE A 782 -44.03 -38.54 -10.77
CA PHE A 782 -44.11 -39.77 -11.56
C PHE A 782 -43.72 -41.01 -10.76
N SER A 783 -42.72 -40.92 -9.88
CA SER A 783 -42.35 -42.02 -8.98
C SER A 783 -43.50 -42.38 -8.03
N LEU A 784 -44.17 -41.37 -7.47
CA LEU A 784 -45.31 -41.57 -6.58
C LEU A 784 -46.54 -42.13 -7.33
N ALA A 785 -46.81 -41.62 -8.54
CA ALA A 785 -47.87 -42.13 -9.40
C ALA A 785 -47.61 -43.60 -9.81
N PHE A 786 -46.35 -43.97 -10.06
CA PHE A 786 -45.96 -45.34 -10.36
C PHE A 786 -46.16 -46.26 -9.14
N ILE A 787 -45.76 -45.83 -7.95
CA ILE A 787 -45.98 -46.57 -6.68
C ILE A 787 -47.47 -46.72 -6.36
N LEU A 788 -48.30 -45.71 -6.66
CA LEU A 788 -49.75 -45.77 -6.43
C LEU A 788 -50.50 -46.59 -7.49
N TRP A 789 -49.90 -46.84 -8.65
CA TRP A 789 -50.47 -47.66 -9.72
C TRP A 789 -50.02 -49.13 -9.64
N SER A 790 -48.85 -49.42 -9.04
CA SER A 790 -48.45 -50.78 -8.67
C SER A 790 -49.20 -51.29 -7.44
#